data_AF-A0A7C3Y5A7-F1
#
_entry.id   AF-A0A7C3Y5A7-F1
#
_cell.length_a   1.000
_cell.length_b   1.000
_cell.length_c   1.000
_cell.angle_alpha   90.00
_cell.angle_beta   90.00
_cell.angle_gamma   90.00
#
_symmetry.space_group_name_H-M   'P 1'
#
loop_
_entity.id
_entity.type
_entity.pdbx_description
1 polymer ?
#
loop_
_entity_poly.entity_id
_entity_poly.type
_entity_poly.pdbx_seq_one_letter_code
_entity_poly.pdbx_strand_id
1 'polypeptide(L)'
;MSFENGAGEEALAYRKKYRGVIGIIPKIPIKDVNILSLVYTPGVAEPCLEIAKDPVQSFSLSLRGNLVGILTDGSGLFRLGHAGPEAAVPVMEGKAVILKTFAGVDAIPVCLRTKDPYEFIDTALALTTTFGAFCLEDIASPQSFTITDHLERGANIPVFNNHGIGAAIPLLAALINSMKIVGKDLINARVVINGAGMAGLATADLLVKAGIKQVIVCDRDGALYKYRPRGMSWAKWEIVKRTNPENFTGTLEGALKGADVFIGLSAPGVLKGEMIRHMAKDPVVLAMATPIPEITPEEARQAGVRVMAFNRSDFPNQTDVALVFPGFFRGVLDSKARNINDAMALAAAQALADCVSPHELSPDYFMPKIFDFRVAPKIAEAVARAAVATGEAKGDIDPARIAENTRRYVYEGQWPVPPPSGKARSLQEESLELHRRYQGVLQIKSKIAIRDNYILGQFYLPPLAEKPARLIRQNPEAVYDLTCKGNLVAIVTDGSAVLGLGNIGARAAMPVMEGKAILFHTFGGVEAFPICLGTQEADAIVEIVKRMEATFGGINLEDISAPRCFYIERRLKEEMNIPVFHDDQHGTAIIVTAALLNAARWSGRKAEDLQVVVNGAGASAIAVTKLLLEVGVKNIILCDTKGAIYPGRKEGMNWIKEEMAEVTNPEKRKGDLARVIRGAHVFIGLSVAGALTGEMVRSMAEGPIVFALANPTPEILPEEAKAAGAVIVATGRSDFPNQVNNSLVFPGVFRGALDVRAKVINEPMKIAAAKAIASMVSDEELKPDYIIPKSMDFRVPPVVARAVAQAAMETGVARIKADPEWIAHRTRTIIYEGELGHFLGEEFLKEGKNEAPGSVLSAFKG
;
A
#
# COMPACT_ATOMS: atom_id res chain seq x y z
N MET A 1 -3.13 19.31 -35.15
CA MET A 1 -3.32 18.01 -35.84
C MET A 1 -3.89 17.01 -34.84
N SER A 2 -5.13 16.57 -35.05
CA SER A 2 -5.68 15.21 -34.81
C SER A 2 -5.33 14.36 -33.56
N PHE A 3 -5.21 14.91 -32.35
CA PHE A 3 -5.02 14.09 -31.12
C PHE A 3 -6.28 13.85 -30.27
N GLU A 4 -7.45 14.41 -30.60
CA GLU A 4 -8.61 14.33 -29.70
C GLU A 4 -9.52 13.11 -29.90
N ASN A 5 -9.60 12.54 -31.12
CA ASN A 5 -10.43 11.36 -31.39
C ASN A 5 -9.58 10.08 -31.39
N GLY A 6 -9.19 9.61 -30.21
CA GLY A 6 -8.58 8.28 -30.00
C GLY A 6 -7.39 8.21 -29.05
N ALA A 7 -6.68 9.32 -28.80
CA ALA A 7 -5.33 9.29 -28.21
C ALA A 7 -5.21 8.82 -26.75
N GLY A 8 -6.29 8.53 -26.04
CA GLY A 8 -6.24 7.93 -24.69
C GLY A 8 -7.05 6.64 -24.54
N GLU A 9 -7.62 6.09 -25.62
CA GLU A 9 -8.27 4.76 -25.53
C GLU A 9 -7.26 3.69 -25.14
N GLU A 10 -6.01 3.82 -25.57
CA GLU A 10 -4.96 2.87 -25.23
C GLU A 10 -4.57 2.92 -23.75
N ALA A 11 -4.44 4.11 -23.14
CA ALA A 11 -4.27 4.25 -21.69
C ALA A 11 -5.37 3.52 -20.89
N LEU A 12 -6.63 3.63 -21.34
CA LEU A 12 -7.75 2.93 -20.72
C LEU A 12 -7.67 1.41 -20.97
N ALA A 13 -7.32 0.99 -22.18
CA ALA A 13 -7.19 -0.42 -22.55
C ALA A 13 -6.09 -1.12 -21.72
N TYR A 14 -4.92 -0.50 -21.58
CA TYR A 14 -3.83 -1.00 -20.72
C TYR A 14 -4.32 -1.20 -19.28
N ARG A 15 -4.97 -0.18 -18.71
CA ARG A 15 -5.44 -0.22 -17.33
C ARG A 15 -6.52 -1.28 -17.11
N LYS A 16 -7.47 -1.43 -18.02
CA LYS A 16 -8.49 -2.49 -17.98
C LYS A 16 -7.86 -3.88 -18.08
N LYS A 17 -6.91 -4.06 -18.99
CA LYS A 17 -6.21 -5.34 -19.21
C LYS A 17 -5.48 -5.81 -17.95
N TYR A 18 -4.80 -4.91 -17.26
CA TYR A 18 -3.91 -5.24 -16.14
C TYR A 18 -4.47 -4.91 -14.74
N ARG A 19 -5.71 -4.38 -14.69
CA ARG A 19 -6.35 -3.81 -13.48
C ARG A 19 -5.41 -2.83 -12.78
N GLY A 20 -5.15 -1.71 -13.44
CA GLY A 20 -4.15 -0.71 -13.05
C GLY A 20 -2.77 -0.95 -13.66
N VAL A 21 -1.76 -0.16 -13.24
CA VAL A 21 -0.39 -0.21 -13.81
C VAL A 21 0.70 -0.64 -12.82
N ILE A 22 0.36 -0.82 -11.55
CA ILE A 22 1.25 -1.38 -10.52
C ILE A 22 0.71 -2.72 -10.02
N GLY A 23 1.59 -3.55 -9.45
CA GLY A 23 1.23 -4.78 -8.75
C GLY A 23 2.15 -5.10 -7.60
N ILE A 24 1.64 -5.80 -6.59
CA ILE A 24 2.41 -6.23 -5.42
C ILE A 24 2.75 -7.71 -5.58
N ILE A 25 4.04 -8.02 -5.52
CA ILE A 25 4.55 -9.37 -5.73
C ILE A 25 5.57 -9.76 -4.66
N PRO A 26 5.70 -11.06 -4.37
CA PRO A 26 6.84 -11.55 -3.60
C PRO A 26 8.17 -11.30 -4.31
N LYS A 27 9.22 -11.02 -3.53
CA LYS A 27 10.62 -11.07 -3.98
C LYS A 27 11.11 -12.51 -4.10
N ILE A 28 10.49 -13.43 -3.36
CA ILE A 28 10.90 -14.83 -3.23
C ILE A 28 9.67 -15.72 -3.50
N PRO A 29 9.67 -16.55 -4.55
CA PRO A 29 8.56 -17.44 -4.82
C PRO A 29 8.47 -18.54 -3.77
N ILE A 30 7.25 -18.81 -3.25
CA ILE A 30 7.00 -19.96 -2.39
C ILE A 30 6.96 -21.22 -3.28
N LYS A 31 8.02 -22.03 -3.19
CA LYS A 31 8.14 -23.29 -3.95
C LYS A 31 7.86 -24.52 -3.10
N ASP A 32 8.06 -24.42 -1.79
CA ASP A 32 7.94 -25.49 -0.83
C ASP A 32 7.64 -24.94 0.57
N VAL A 33 7.44 -25.87 1.50
CA VAL A 33 7.15 -25.56 2.91
C VAL A 33 8.34 -24.90 3.61
N ASN A 34 9.58 -25.17 3.19
CA ASN A 34 10.76 -24.61 3.84
C ASN A 34 10.84 -23.10 3.58
N ILE A 35 10.68 -22.66 2.34
CA ILE A 35 10.62 -21.23 2.00
C ILE A 35 9.45 -20.56 2.71
N LEU A 36 8.28 -21.20 2.74
CA LEU A 36 7.12 -20.70 3.47
C LEU A 36 7.45 -20.47 4.96
N SER A 37 8.14 -21.41 5.61
CA SER A 37 8.56 -21.27 7.02
C SER A 37 9.63 -20.20 7.27
N LEU A 38 10.33 -19.72 6.23
CA LEU A 38 11.28 -18.60 6.33
C LEU A 38 10.61 -17.24 6.16
N VAL A 39 9.64 -17.12 5.24
CA VAL A 39 8.93 -15.86 4.94
C VAL A 39 7.67 -15.67 5.79
N TYR A 40 7.21 -16.75 6.46
CA TYR A 40 6.06 -16.76 7.34
C TYR A 40 6.38 -17.59 8.61
N THR A 41 5.37 -18.11 9.30
CA THR A 41 5.56 -18.82 10.56
C THR A 41 6.23 -20.19 10.36
N PRO A 42 7.13 -20.60 11.28
CA PRO A 42 7.51 -19.89 12.51
C PRO A 42 8.72 -18.94 12.36
N GLY A 43 9.47 -18.98 11.25
CA GLY A 43 10.75 -18.26 11.10
C GLY A 43 10.62 -16.73 11.18
N VAL A 44 9.53 -16.17 10.66
CA VAL A 44 9.27 -14.71 10.63
C VAL A 44 9.23 -14.04 12.01
N ALA A 45 9.10 -14.80 13.10
CA ALA A 45 9.14 -14.25 14.45
C ALA A 45 10.49 -13.57 14.77
N GLU A 46 11.61 -14.09 14.23
CA GLU A 46 12.95 -13.56 14.51
C GLU A 46 13.16 -12.12 13.98
N PRO A 47 12.89 -11.80 12.69
CA PRO A 47 12.99 -10.41 12.23
C PRO A 47 12.03 -9.47 12.96
N CYS A 48 10.86 -9.93 13.39
CA CYS A 48 9.95 -9.14 14.23
C CYS A 48 10.59 -8.77 15.58
N LEU A 49 11.18 -9.75 16.28
CA LEU A 49 11.85 -9.52 17.56
C LEU A 49 13.05 -8.58 17.43
N GLU A 50 13.83 -8.69 16.35
CA GLU A 50 14.95 -7.78 16.09
C GLU A 50 14.47 -6.33 15.85
N ILE A 51 13.36 -6.13 15.13
CA ILE A 51 12.76 -4.80 14.96
C ILE A 51 12.16 -4.28 16.28
N ALA A 52 11.59 -5.15 17.10
CA ALA A 52 11.06 -4.77 18.41
C ALA A 52 12.18 -4.28 19.36
N LYS A 53 13.37 -4.89 19.27
CA LYS A 53 14.58 -4.45 20.01
C LYS A 53 15.14 -3.14 19.46
N ASP A 54 15.26 -3.02 18.14
CA ASP A 54 15.74 -1.81 17.46
C ASP A 54 14.83 -1.44 16.27
N PRO A 55 13.92 -0.47 16.44
CA PRO A 55 12.98 -0.07 15.40
C PRO A 55 13.62 0.45 14.11
N VAL A 56 14.92 0.80 14.11
CA VAL A 56 15.64 1.20 12.88
C VAL A 56 15.88 -0.01 11.97
N GLN A 57 15.95 -1.23 12.52
CA GLN A 57 16.12 -2.46 11.74
C GLN A 57 14.98 -2.68 10.74
N SER A 58 13.80 -2.05 10.92
CA SER A 58 12.71 -2.13 9.95
C SER A 58 13.14 -1.67 8.55
N PHE A 59 14.10 -0.75 8.44
CA PHE A 59 14.61 -0.30 7.14
C PHE A 59 15.46 -1.36 6.42
N SER A 60 15.96 -2.37 7.12
CA SER A 60 16.80 -3.43 6.55
C SER A 60 16.16 -4.81 6.56
N LEU A 61 15.15 -5.04 7.41
CA LEU A 61 14.49 -6.32 7.59
C LEU A 61 13.08 -6.36 6.96
N SER A 62 12.63 -5.26 6.38
CA SER A 62 11.31 -5.16 5.75
C SER A 62 11.35 -4.25 4.51
N LEU A 63 10.30 -4.27 3.70
CA LEU A 63 10.15 -3.45 2.50
C LEU A 63 10.21 -1.95 2.81
N ARG A 64 10.01 -1.55 4.06
CA ARG A 64 10.00 -0.15 4.52
C ARG A 64 11.24 0.62 4.09
N GLY A 65 12.39 -0.04 4.00
CA GLY A 65 13.65 0.56 3.54
C GLY A 65 13.62 1.09 2.12
N ASN A 66 12.71 0.61 1.28
CA ASN A 66 12.59 0.98 -0.13
C ASN A 66 11.22 1.59 -0.49
N LEU A 67 10.39 1.86 0.52
CA LEU A 67 8.96 2.09 0.34
C LEU A 67 8.55 3.56 0.54
N VAL A 68 7.84 4.11 -0.45
CA VAL A 68 7.26 5.45 -0.44
C VAL A 68 5.72 5.38 -0.44
N GLY A 69 5.11 6.12 0.48
CA GLY A 69 3.66 6.36 0.45
C GLY A 69 3.37 7.61 -0.35
N ILE A 70 2.65 7.48 -1.48
CA ILE A 70 2.21 8.64 -2.27
C ILE A 70 0.86 9.10 -1.71
N LEU A 71 0.86 10.19 -0.97
CA LEU A 71 -0.31 10.68 -0.23
C LEU A 71 -0.96 11.85 -0.98
N THR A 72 -2.29 11.77 -1.14
CA THR A 72 -3.10 12.81 -1.77
C THR A 72 -4.54 12.72 -1.27
N ASP A 73 -5.27 13.84 -1.27
CA ASP A 73 -6.73 13.87 -1.11
C ASP A 73 -7.46 14.08 -2.46
N GLY A 74 -6.71 14.17 -3.57
CA GLY A 74 -7.23 14.43 -4.91
C GLY A 74 -7.83 15.83 -5.09
N SER A 75 -7.49 16.78 -4.21
CA SER A 75 -8.02 18.15 -4.25
C SER A 75 -7.38 19.04 -5.32
N GLY A 76 -6.12 18.77 -5.69
CA GLY A 76 -5.32 19.53 -6.65
C GLY A 76 -5.00 18.77 -7.93
N LEU A 77 -5.80 17.77 -8.30
CA LEU A 77 -5.51 16.86 -9.40
C LEU A 77 -5.60 17.55 -10.77
N PHE A 78 -4.45 17.79 -11.41
CA PHE A 78 -4.36 18.49 -12.70
C PHE A 78 -5.19 19.79 -12.74
N ARG A 79 -5.88 20.08 -13.86
CA ARG A 79 -6.88 21.15 -13.98
C ARG A 79 -8.30 20.66 -13.66
N LEU A 80 -8.47 19.45 -13.12
CA LEU A 80 -9.78 18.92 -12.74
C LEU A 80 -10.31 19.53 -11.45
N GLY A 81 -9.45 20.22 -10.69
CA GLY A 81 -9.78 20.72 -9.36
C GLY A 81 -9.98 19.57 -8.38
N HIS A 82 -10.96 19.72 -7.48
CA HIS A 82 -11.37 18.66 -6.56
C HIS A 82 -11.99 17.48 -7.29
N ALA A 83 -11.15 16.60 -7.84
CA ALA A 83 -11.56 15.38 -8.53
C ALA A 83 -11.97 14.28 -7.55
N GLY A 84 -11.47 14.35 -6.32
CA GLY A 84 -11.69 13.38 -5.26
C GLY A 84 -10.64 12.27 -5.26
N PRO A 85 -10.52 11.52 -4.15
CA PRO A 85 -9.42 10.59 -3.94
C PRO A 85 -9.46 9.38 -4.90
N GLU A 86 -10.64 8.88 -5.30
CA GLU A 86 -10.75 7.78 -6.27
C GLU A 86 -10.20 8.16 -7.65
N ALA A 87 -10.48 9.39 -8.09
CA ALA A 87 -10.00 9.90 -9.38
C ALA A 87 -8.48 10.12 -9.37
N ALA A 88 -7.86 10.30 -8.20
CA ALA A 88 -6.42 10.47 -8.05
C ALA A 88 -5.64 9.15 -8.17
N VAL A 89 -6.23 8.02 -7.76
CA VAL A 89 -5.58 6.69 -7.78
C VAL A 89 -4.81 6.39 -9.08
N PRO A 90 -5.41 6.47 -10.29
CA PRO A 90 -4.68 6.13 -11.52
C PRO A 90 -3.46 7.04 -11.76
N VAL A 91 -3.53 8.31 -11.38
CA VAL A 91 -2.43 9.26 -11.56
C VAL A 91 -1.28 8.91 -10.63
N MET A 92 -1.61 8.58 -9.38
CA MET A 92 -0.63 8.18 -8.37
C MET A 92 0.03 6.83 -8.70
N GLU A 93 -0.68 5.89 -9.33
CA GLU A 93 -0.05 4.69 -9.89
C GLU A 93 1.00 5.03 -10.96
N GLY A 94 0.72 6.01 -11.82
CA GLY A 94 1.69 6.50 -12.81
C GLY A 94 2.95 7.05 -12.15
N LYS A 95 2.81 7.82 -11.07
CA LYS A 95 3.93 8.30 -10.25
C LYS A 95 4.73 7.16 -9.62
N ALA A 96 4.05 6.11 -9.13
CA ALA A 96 4.71 4.93 -8.62
C ALA A 96 5.52 4.18 -9.70
N VAL A 97 4.99 4.10 -10.93
CA VAL A 97 5.74 3.52 -12.06
C VAL A 97 6.98 4.33 -12.39
N ILE A 98 6.95 5.67 -12.30
CA ILE A 98 8.14 6.52 -12.49
C ILE A 98 9.20 6.24 -11.42
N LEU A 99 8.81 6.21 -10.12
CA LEU A 99 9.70 5.86 -9.01
C LEU A 99 10.37 4.49 -9.24
N LYS A 100 9.56 3.50 -9.63
CA LYS A 100 10.06 2.15 -9.86
C LYS A 100 11.00 2.09 -11.07
N THR A 101 10.62 2.71 -12.18
CA THR A 101 11.37 2.63 -13.45
C THR A 101 12.73 3.30 -13.36
N PHE A 102 12.79 4.50 -12.78
CA PHE A 102 14.01 5.32 -12.84
C PHE A 102 14.91 5.18 -11.60
N ALA A 103 14.43 4.57 -10.51
CA ALA A 103 15.22 4.46 -9.28
C ALA A 103 14.95 3.19 -8.44
N GLY A 104 14.10 2.28 -8.92
CA GLY A 104 13.77 1.03 -8.22
C GLY A 104 13.05 1.20 -6.89
N VAL A 105 12.52 2.40 -6.63
CA VAL A 105 11.77 2.73 -5.43
C VAL A 105 10.40 2.10 -5.50
N ASP A 106 10.01 1.37 -4.46
CA ASP A 106 8.67 0.82 -4.33
C ASP A 106 7.72 1.92 -3.82
N ALA A 107 6.62 2.17 -4.52
CA ALA A 107 5.67 3.19 -4.13
C ALA A 107 4.23 2.75 -4.29
N ILE A 108 3.39 3.09 -3.32
CA ILE A 108 1.96 2.79 -3.34
C ILE A 108 1.15 4.08 -3.15
N PRO A 109 0.07 4.28 -3.93
CA PRO A 109 -0.88 5.34 -3.65
C PRO A 109 -1.61 5.11 -2.33
N VAL A 110 -1.78 6.16 -1.53
CA VAL A 110 -2.70 6.19 -0.38
C VAL A 110 -3.55 7.47 -0.51
N CYS A 111 -4.70 7.33 -1.16
CA CYS A 111 -5.60 8.43 -1.47
C CYS A 111 -6.62 8.59 -0.34
N LEU A 112 -6.62 9.74 0.33
CA LEU A 112 -7.36 9.97 1.57
C LEU A 112 -8.70 10.68 1.34
N ARG A 113 -9.78 10.09 1.85
CA ARG A 113 -11.13 10.69 1.89
C ARG A 113 -11.26 11.70 3.02
N THR A 114 -10.57 12.83 2.91
CA THR A 114 -10.74 13.97 3.81
C THR A 114 -10.56 15.29 3.07
N LYS A 115 -11.10 16.36 3.64
CA LYS A 115 -10.86 17.76 3.24
C LYS A 115 -10.24 18.58 4.37
N ASP A 116 -10.10 17.97 5.55
CA ASP A 116 -9.51 18.60 6.71
C ASP A 116 -7.99 18.31 6.69
N PRO A 117 -7.13 19.35 6.63
CA PRO A 117 -5.68 19.14 6.65
C PRO A 117 -5.20 18.42 7.91
N TYR A 118 -5.85 18.58 9.07
CA TYR A 118 -5.42 17.92 10.31
C TYR A 118 -5.74 16.44 10.32
N GLU A 119 -6.91 16.04 9.80
CA GLU A 119 -7.21 14.63 9.60
C GLU A 119 -6.23 13.96 8.63
N PHE A 120 -5.82 14.67 7.57
CA PHE A 120 -4.77 14.22 6.65
C PHE A 120 -3.46 14.01 7.40
N ILE A 121 -3.04 15.02 8.19
CA ILE A 121 -1.80 14.98 8.97
C ILE A 121 -1.82 13.82 9.96
N ASP A 122 -2.87 13.67 10.76
CA ASP A 122 -2.99 12.60 11.76
C ASP A 122 -2.93 11.21 11.11
N THR A 123 -3.61 11.06 9.97
CA THR A 123 -3.57 9.82 9.18
C THR A 123 -2.15 9.53 8.68
N ALA A 124 -1.49 10.53 8.08
CA ALA A 124 -0.12 10.39 7.59
C ALA A 124 0.88 10.08 8.72
N LEU A 125 0.76 10.73 9.89
CA LEU A 125 1.62 10.47 11.05
C LEU A 125 1.48 9.03 11.55
N ALA A 126 0.26 8.49 11.61
CA ALA A 126 0.04 7.09 11.97
C ALA A 126 0.65 6.12 10.95
N LEU A 127 0.69 6.49 9.66
CA LEU A 127 1.27 5.69 8.59
C LEU A 127 2.82 5.69 8.57
N THR A 128 3.49 6.55 9.34
CA THR A 128 4.97 6.62 9.38
C THR A 128 5.65 5.32 9.82
N THR A 129 4.91 4.41 10.48
CA THR A 129 5.42 3.08 10.85
C THR A 129 5.45 2.09 9.69
N THR A 130 4.65 2.35 8.64
CA THR A 130 4.63 1.56 7.40
C THR A 130 5.69 2.03 6.41
N PHE A 131 5.81 3.34 6.21
CA PHE A 131 6.58 3.92 5.11
C PHE A 131 8.00 4.33 5.49
N GLY A 132 8.90 4.32 4.50
CA GLY A 132 10.26 4.84 4.62
C GLY A 132 10.35 6.33 4.30
N ALA A 133 9.46 6.84 3.44
CA ALA A 133 9.28 8.25 3.13
C ALA A 133 7.86 8.53 2.59
N PHE A 134 7.45 9.80 2.58
CA PHE A 134 6.21 10.25 1.97
C PHE A 134 6.45 11.12 0.74
N CYS A 135 5.61 10.93 -0.27
CA CYS A 135 5.47 11.81 -1.42
C CYS A 135 4.10 12.48 -1.36
N LEU A 136 4.03 13.77 -1.07
CA LEU A 136 2.79 14.53 -1.14
C LEU A 136 2.53 14.96 -2.58
N GLU A 137 1.35 14.65 -3.08
CA GLU A 137 0.97 14.88 -4.48
C GLU A 137 -0.43 15.49 -4.63
N ASP A 138 -0.58 16.40 -5.59
CA ASP A 138 -1.88 16.92 -6.03
C ASP A 138 -2.84 17.38 -4.90
N ILE A 139 -2.31 18.10 -3.91
CA ILE A 139 -3.09 18.71 -2.81
C ILE A 139 -3.24 20.22 -3.08
N ALA A 140 -4.47 20.73 -2.98
CA ALA A 140 -4.80 22.12 -3.25
C ALA A 140 -4.16 23.08 -2.23
N SER A 141 -3.75 24.26 -2.71
CA SER A 141 -3.37 25.38 -1.83
C SER A 141 -4.62 26.10 -1.31
N PRO A 142 -4.65 26.55 -0.04
CA PRO A 142 -3.51 26.64 0.88
C PRO A 142 -3.28 25.43 1.80
N GLN A 143 -4.15 24.40 1.77
CA GLN A 143 -4.06 23.23 2.66
C GLN A 143 -2.72 22.50 2.53
N SER A 144 -2.22 22.37 1.29
CA SER A 144 -0.93 21.76 0.99
C SER A 144 0.23 22.40 1.76
N PHE A 145 0.20 23.71 2.03
CA PHE A 145 1.23 24.37 2.86
C PHE A 145 1.17 23.86 4.30
N THR A 146 -0.02 23.83 4.89
CA THR A 146 -0.23 23.39 6.28
C THR A 146 0.18 21.93 6.45
N ILE A 147 -0.29 21.06 5.55
CA ILE A 147 0.03 19.63 5.57
C ILE A 147 1.55 19.41 5.45
N THR A 148 2.20 20.09 4.50
CA THR A 148 3.64 19.95 4.30
C THR A 148 4.42 20.40 5.54
N ASP A 149 4.15 21.60 6.07
CA ASP A 149 4.87 22.13 7.25
C ASP A 149 4.69 21.26 8.50
N HIS A 150 3.48 20.74 8.75
CA HIS A 150 3.23 19.88 9.91
C HIS A 150 3.89 18.52 9.76
N LEU A 151 3.87 17.93 8.55
CA LEU A 151 4.50 16.63 8.31
C LEU A 151 6.03 16.71 8.29
N GLU A 152 6.62 17.76 7.71
CA GLU A 152 8.08 17.98 7.77
C GLU A 152 8.60 18.13 9.20
N ARG A 153 7.78 18.64 10.13
CA ARG A 153 8.12 18.79 11.55
C ARG A 153 7.75 17.59 12.41
N GLY A 154 6.64 16.92 12.09
CA GLY A 154 6.04 15.88 12.92
C GLY A 154 6.38 14.46 12.49
N ALA A 155 6.65 14.21 11.21
CA ALA A 155 7.00 12.89 10.72
C ALA A 155 8.45 12.55 11.10
N ASN A 156 8.69 11.27 11.40
CA ASN A 156 10.04 10.74 11.68
C ASN A 156 10.68 10.07 10.45
N ILE A 157 10.19 10.44 9.27
CA ILE A 157 10.64 10.00 7.95
C ILE A 157 10.62 11.20 6.98
N PRO A 158 11.40 11.16 5.90
CA PRO A 158 11.41 12.19 4.87
C PRO A 158 10.02 12.45 4.26
N VAL A 159 9.64 13.74 4.14
CA VAL A 159 8.41 14.18 3.49
C VAL A 159 8.75 15.06 2.29
N PHE A 160 8.41 14.60 1.10
CA PHE A 160 8.71 15.30 -0.14
C PHE A 160 7.42 15.75 -0.82
N ASN A 161 7.22 17.05 -1.00
CA ASN A 161 6.10 17.57 -1.76
C ASN A 161 6.50 17.79 -3.23
N ASN A 162 5.92 17.02 -4.15
CA ASN A 162 6.24 17.10 -5.58
C ASN A 162 5.85 18.46 -6.19
N HIS A 163 4.78 19.09 -5.69
CA HIS A 163 4.37 20.45 -6.08
C HIS A 163 5.11 21.54 -5.30
N GLY A 164 5.91 21.21 -4.30
CA GLY A 164 6.75 22.13 -3.54
C GLY A 164 8.20 22.04 -3.98
N ILE A 165 9.05 21.48 -3.13
CA ILE A 165 10.48 21.28 -3.37
C ILE A 165 10.76 20.49 -4.67
N GLY A 166 9.88 19.54 -5.03
CA GLY A 166 10.01 18.77 -6.27
C GLY A 166 9.93 19.62 -7.55
N ALA A 167 9.08 20.64 -7.56
CA ALA A 167 8.98 21.59 -8.68
C ALA A 167 10.12 22.63 -8.66
N ALA A 168 10.61 22.99 -7.46
CA ALA A 168 11.66 23.99 -7.28
C ALA A 168 13.05 23.53 -7.76
N ILE A 169 13.44 22.28 -7.45
CA ILE A 169 14.74 21.71 -7.81
C ILE A 169 15.04 21.78 -9.33
N PRO A 170 14.18 21.28 -10.23
CA PRO A 170 14.46 21.31 -11.66
C PRO A 170 14.45 22.73 -12.22
N LEU A 171 13.71 23.67 -11.63
CA LEU A 171 13.73 25.08 -12.00
C LEU A 171 15.05 25.77 -11.62
N LEU A 172 15.60 25.48 -10.44
CA LEU A 172 16.92 25.96 -10.07
C LEU A 172 18.01 25.38 -10.99
N ALA A 173 17.93 24.08 -11.33
CA ALA A 173 18.86 23.44 -12.27
C ALA A 173 18.81 24.09 -13.67
N ALA A 174 17.59 24.29 -14.19
CA ALA A 174 17.34 24.99 -15.45
C ALA A 174 17.92 26.41 -15.42
N LEU A 175 17.73 27.12 -14.32
CA LEU A 175 18.25 28.46 -14.15
C LEU A 175 19.78 28.49 -14.10
N ILE A 176 20.43 27.61 -13.32
CA ILE A 176 21.91 27.48 -13.27
C ILE A 176 22.50 27.36 -14.66
N ASN A 177 21.96 26.47 -15.50
CA ASN A 177 22.47 26.28 -16.86
C ASN A 177 22.09 27.40 -17.83
N SER A 178 20.87 27.96 -17.70
CA SER A 178 20.44 29.11 -18.51
C SER A 178 21.34 30.32 -18.30
N MET A 179 21.75 30.59 -17.06
CA MET A 179 22.62 31.73 -16.72
C MET A 179 24.03 31.58 -17.30
N LYS A 180 24.57 30.35 -17.37
CA LYS A 180 25.83 30.06 -18.06
C LYS A 180 25.74 30.39 -19.56
N ILE A 181 24.62 30.08 -20.21
CA ILE A 181 24.40 30.31 -21.64
C ILE A 181 24.29 31.80 -21.97
N VAL A 182 23.56 32.57 -21.14
CA VAL A 182 23.43 34.02 -21.35
C VAL A 182 24.61 34.83 -20.81
N GLY A 183 25.55 34.18 -20.10
CA GLY A 183 26.74 34.84 -19.55
C GLY A 183 26.43 35.83 -18.43
N LYS A 184 25.36 35.58 -17.66
CA LYS A 184 24.92 36.45 -16.55
C LYS A 184 25.21 35.80 -15.20
N ASP A 185 25.49 36.62 -14.20
CA ASP A 185 25.67 36.16 -12.82
C ASP A 185 24.33 35.75 -12.21
N LEU A 186 24.24 34.52 -11.71
CA LEU A 186 23.01 33.97 -11.13
C LEU A 186 22.58 34.71 -9.86
N ILE A 187 23.53 35.09 -9.00
CA ILE A 187 23.28 35.65 -7.68
C ILE A 187 22.63 37.04 -7.77
N ASN A 188 23.04 37.85 -8.74
CA ASN A 188 22.55 39.20 -8.95
C ASN A 188 21.42 39.31 -10.00
N ALA A 189 21.00 38.19 -10.58
CA ALA A 189 19.91 38.18 -11.56
C ALA A 189 18.57 38.60 -10.95
N ARG A 190 17.80 39.40 -11.69
CA ARG A 190 16.44 39.77 -11.30
C ARG A 190 15.44 38.75 -11.82
N VAL A 191 14.91 37.94 -10.92
CA VAL A 191 14.00 36.83 -11.21
C VAL A 191 12.57 37.19 -10.85
N VAL A 192 11.65 37.04 -11.81
CA VAL A 192 10.21 37.21 -11.59
C VAL A 192 9.51 35.87 -11.72
N ILE A 193 8.87 35.42 -10.65
CA ILE A 193 8.05 34.21 -10.61
C ILE A 193 6.59 34.62 -10.68
N ASN A 194 5.84 34.05 -11.62
CA ASN A 194 4.40 34.27 -11.73
C ASN A 194 3.63 33.00 -11.35
N GLY A 195 2.90 33.07 -10.25
CA GLY A 195 2.24 31.93 -9.60
C GLY A 195 2.67 31.85 -8.14
N ALA A 196 1.72 32.01 -7.21
CA ALA A 196 1.98 32.00 -5.76
C ALA A 196 1.28 30.83 -5.04
N GLY A 197 1.17 29.68 -5.72
CA GLY A 197 0.82 28.38 -5.13
C GLY A 197 2.07 27.66 -4.60
N MET A 198 1.94 26.38 -4.22
CA MET A 198 3.05 25.57 -3.69
C MET A 198 4.35 25.70 -4.50
N ALA A 199 4.27 25.48 -5.82
CA ALA A 199 5.46 25.43 -6.67
C ALA A 199 6.18 26.77 -6.73
N GLY A 200 5.42 27.87 -6.88
CA GLY A 200 6.00 29.20 -6.99
C GLY A 200 6.63 29.68 -5.69
N LEU A 201 5.99 29.41 -4.55
CA LEU A 201 6.55 29.78 -3.24
C LEU A 201 7.78 28.93 -2.88
N ALA A 202 7.74 27.62 -3.13
CA ALA A 202 8.88 26.73 -2.91
C ALA A 202 10.06 27.06 -3.84
N THR A 203 9.77 27.42 -5.11
CA THR A 203 10.80 27.90 -6.05
C THR A 203 11.45 29.16 -5.52
N ALA A 204 10.66 30.17 -5.14
CA ALA A 204 11.18 31.41 -4.59
C ALA A 204 12.05 31.17 -3.33
N ASP A 205 11.60 30.29 -2.44
CA ASP A 205 12.33 29.93 -1.21
C ASP A 205 13.68 29.28 -1.54
N LEU A 206 13.70 28.30 -2.45
CA LEU A 206 14.93 27.61 -2.86
C LEU A 206 15.89 28.55 -3.60
N LEU A 207 15.39 29.44 -4.45
CA LEU A 207 16.21 30.44 -5.15
C LEU A 207 16.90 31.40 -4.17
N VAL A 208 16.17 31.88 -3.15
CA VAL A 208 16.76 32.72 -2.09
C VAL A 208 17.79 31.94 -1.27
N LYS A 209 17.52 30.66 -0.94
CA LYS A 209 18.46 29.78 -0.24
C LYS A 209 19.71 29.47 -1.08
N ALA A 210 19.59 29.45 -2.40
CA ALA A 210 20.72 29.39 -3.33
C ALA A 210 21.52 30.71 -3.43
N GLY A 211 21.06 31.78 -2.75
CA GLY A 211 21.74 33.07 -2.65
C GLY A 211 21.26 34.14 -3.63
N ILE A 212 20.22 33.88 -4.44
CA ILE A 212 19.69 34.85 -5.41
C ILE A 212 19.01 36.00 -4.66
N LYS A 213 19.46 37.23 -4.93
CA LYS A 213 19.09 38.40 -4.12
C LYS A 213 17.77 39.05 -4.55
N GLN A 214 17.45 39.00 -5.85
CA GLN A 214 16.37 39.77 -6.45
C GLN A 214 15.28 38.86 -7.01
N VAL A 215 14.47 38.29 -6.11
CA VAL A 215 13.33 37.43 -6.47
C VAL A 215 12.03 38.17 -6.20
N ILE A 216 11.15 38.31 -7.19
CA ILE A 216 9.80 38.87 -7.04
C ILE A 216 8.79 37.78 -7.39
N VAL A 217 7.84 37.52 -6.50
CA VAL A 217 6.72 36.60 -6.76
C VAL A 217 5.46 37.42 -7.05
N CYS A 218 4.74 37.05 -8.12
CA CYS A 218 3.47 37.64 -8.50
C CYS A 218 2.35 36.61 -8.39
N ASP A 219 1.15 37.07 -8.03
CA ASP A 219 -0.09 36.34 -8.20
C ASP A 219 -1.08 37.15 -9.05
N ARG A 220 -2.34 36.71 -9.10
CA ARG A 220 -3.39 37.37 -9.89
C ARG A 220 -3.61 38.85 -9.55
N ASP A 221 -3.30 39.30 -8.33
CA ASP A 221 -3.46 40.71 -7.94
C ASP A 221 -2.13 41.49 -7.98
N GLY A 222 -1.10 40.98 -8.69
CA GLY A 222 0.21 41.62 -8.86
C GLY A 222 1.32 41.07 -7.96
N ALA A 223 2.36 41.86 -7.74
CA ALA A 223 3.50 41.46 -6.90
C ALA A 223 3.11 41.23 -5.43
N LEU A 224 3.73 40.25 -4.80
CA LEU A 224 3.68 40.06 -3.35
C LEU A 224 4.66 41.04 -2.68
N TYR A 225 4.19 41.77 -1.67
CA TYR A 225 4.98 42.79 -0.97
C TYR A 225 4.55 42.89 0.50
N LYS A 226 5.41 43.49 1.34
CA LYS A 226 5.18 43.57 2.79
C LYS A 226 3.93 44.41 3.06
N TYR A 227 3.08 43.90 3.95
CA TYR A 227 1.80 44.52 4.32
C TYR A 227 0.78 44.64 3.17
N ARG A 228 0.89 43.80 2.13
CA ARG A 228 -0.15 43.71 1.09
C ARG A 228 -1.51 43.36 1.71
N PRO A 229 -2.57 44.15 1.48
CA PRO A 229 -3.81 44.07 2.25
C PRO A 229 -4.73 42.89 1.90
N ARG A 230 -4.50 42.22 0.76
CA ARG A 230 -5.36 41.14 0.26
C ARG A 230 -4.54 40.04 -0.42
N GLY A 231 -5.13 38.86 -0.54
CA GLY A 231 -4.52 37.74 -1.25
C GLY A 231 -3.30 37.12 -0.55
N MET A 232 -3.06 37.42 0.73
CA MET A 232 -1.93 36.93 1.52
C MET A 232 -2.35 35.75 2.42
N SER A 233 -1.71 34.60 2.25
CA SER A 233 -1.72 33.50 3.22
C SER A 233 -0.52 33.59 4.16
N TRP A 234 -0.49 32.77 5.21
CA TRP A 234 0.70 32.67 6.09
C TRP A 234 1.96 32.31 5.30
N ALA A 235 1.86 31.38 4.34
CA ALA A 235 2.99 30.98 3.50
C ALA A 235 3.48 32.12 2.58
N LYS A 236 2.55 32.89 1.99
CA LYS A 236 2.88 34.09 1.21
C LYS A 236 3.51 35.18 2.08
N TRP A 237 3.11 35.28 3.35
CA TRP A 237 3.72 36.21 4.28
C TRP A 237 5.17 35.83 4.58
N GLU A 238 5.44 34.55 4.86
CA GLU A 238 6.80 34.08 5.16
C GLU A 238 7.79 34.25 4.00
N ILE A 239 7.33 34.06 2.76
CA ILE A 239 8.21 34.24 1.60
C ILE A 239 8.56 35.72 1.35
N VAL A 240 7.59 36.63 1.50
CA VAL A 240 7.76 38.07 1.28
C VAL A 240 8.76 38.71 2.25
N LYS A 241 9.01 38.10 3.41
CA LYS A 241 10.07 38.56 4.32
C LYS A 241 11.46 38.49 3.68
N ARG A 242 11.64 37.60 2.70
CA ARG A 242 12.93 37.26 2.08
C ARG A 242 12.98 37.50 0.57
N THR A 243 11.84 37.78 -0.06
CA THR A 243 11.72 38.17 -1.48
C THR A 243 11.28 39.62 -1.63
N ASN A 244 11.36 40.17 -2.85
CA ASN A 244 10.97 41.53 -3.20
C ASN A 244 11.59 42.58 -2.26
N PRO A 245 12.95 42.64 -2.18
CA PRO A 245 13.64 43.49 -1.22
C PRO A 245 13.34 44.99 -1.41
N GLU A 246 13.04 45.40 -2.65
CA GLU A 246 12.67 46.78 -3.02
C GLU A 246 11.19 47.09 -2.75
N ASN A 247 10.42 46.11 -2.25
CA ASN A 247 9.01 46.23 -1.91
C ASN A 247 8.15 46.76 -3.07
N PHE A 248 8.41 46.29 -4.29
CA PHE A 248 7.65 46.64 -5.49
C PHE A 248 6.17 46.23 -5.36
N THR A 249 5.24 47.13 -5.71
CA THR A 249 3.79 46.95 -5.50
C THR A 249 2.95 46.87 -6.78
N GLY A 250 3.60 46.81 -7.96
CA GLY A 250 2.92 46.87 -9.25
C GLY A 250 2.45 45.54 -9.84
N THR A 251 2.08 45.59 -11.12
CA THR A 251 1.61 44.43 -11.91
C THR A 251 2.76 43.49 -12.30
N LEU A 252 2.42 42.30 -12.80
CA LEU A 252 3.40 41.37 -13.39
C LEU A 252 4.23 42.04 -14.50
N GLU A 253 3.58 42.78 -15.39
CA GLU A 253 4.27 43.52 -16.46
C GLU A 253 5.27 44.52 -15.89
N GLY A 254 4.90 45.26 -14.85
CA GLY A 254 5.80 46.19 -14.18
C GLY A 254 6.98 45.46 -13.52
N ALA A 255 6.73 44.30 -12.90
CA ALA A 255 7.78 43.48 -12.31
C ALA A 255 8.77 42.94 -13.35
N LEU A 256 8.32 42.68 -14.58
CA LEU A 256 9.16 42.17 -15.68
C LEU A 256 10.07 43.21 -16.33
N LYS A 257 9.80 44.50 -16.14
CA LYS A 257 10.64 45.57 -16.71
C LYS A 257 12.07 45.47 -16.18
N GLY A 258 13.02 45.16 -17.07
CA GLY A 258 14.42 44.93 -16.74
C GLY A 258 14.71 43.66 -15.94
N ALA A 259 13.78 42.71 -15.88
CA ALA A 259 14.04 41.40 -15.29
C ALA A 259 14.91 40.54 -16.22
N ASP A 260 15.79 39.71 -15.66
CA ASP A 260 16.61 38.76 -16.42
C ASP A 260 15.86 37.47 -16.73
N VAL A 261 15.00 37.06 -15.80
CA VAL A 261 14.38 35.74 -15.78
C VAL A 261 12.89 35.86 -15.48
N PHE A 262 12.07 35.17 -16.26
CA PHE A 262 10.69 34.87 -15.94
C PHE A 262 10.53 33.38 -15.67
N ILE A 263 9.82 33.04 -14.59
CA ILE A 263 9.38 31.68 -14.27
C ILE A 263 7.86 31.68 -14.16
N GLY A 264 7.19 31.03 -15.09
CA GLY A 264 5.74 30.87 -15.11
C GLY A 264 5.31 29.55 -14.46
N LEU A 265 4.45 29.64 -13.46
CA LEU A 265 3.83 28.52 -12.73
C LEU A 265 2.34 28.79 -12.52
N SER A 266 1.66 29.30 -13.56
CA SER A 266 0.31 29.84 -13.43
C SER A 266 -0.64 29.32 -14.51
N ALA A 267 -1.10 30.20 -15.41
CA ALA A 267 -2.14 29.94 -16.38
C ALA A 267 -1.66 30.27 -17.82
N PRO A 268 -2.28 29.65 -18.84
CA PRO A 268 -1.95 29.93 -20.22
C PRO A 268 -2.15 31.40 -20.61
N GLY A 269 -1.30 31.92 -21.49
CA GLY A 269 -1.45 33.25 -22.09
C GLY A 269 -1.24 34.44 -21.14
N VAL A 270 -0.74 34.20 -19.92
CA VAL A 270 -0.48 35.27 -18.96
C VAL A 270 0.78 36.07 -19.33
N LEU A 271 1.72 35.46 -20.05
CA LEU A 271 2.91 36.15 -20.55
C LEU A 271 2.72 36.49 -22.05
N LYS A 272 2.86 37.75 -22.40
CA LYS A 272 2.76 38.25 -23.78
C LYS A 272 4.11 38.65 -24.33
N GLY A 273 4.31 38.53 -25.64
CA GLY A 273 5.55 38.94 -26.30
C GLY A 273 5.96 40.40 -26.04
N GLU A 274 5.01 41.32 -25.87
CA GLU A 274 5.29 42.72 -25.51
C GLU A 274 5.95 42.86 -24.12
N MET A 275 5.52 42.05 -23.15
CA MET A 275 6.08 42.08 -21.80
C MET A 275 7.55 41.63 -21.80
N ILE A 276 7.87 40.64 -22.64
CA ILE A 276 9.24 40.13 -22.81
C ILE A 276 10.15 41.19 -23.43
N ARG A 277 9.65 42.01 -24.36
CA ARG A 277 10.46 43.09 -24.98
C ARG A 277 10.90 44.15 -23.98
N HIS A 278 10.24 44.24 -22.84
CA HIS A 278 10.62 45.13 -21.73
C HIS A 278 11.56 44.47 -20.70
N MET A 279 11.90 43.19 -20.85
CA MET A 279 12.88 42.50 -20.01
C MET A 279 14.32 42.95 -20.35
N ALA A 280 15.28 42.51 -19.54
CA ALA A 280 16.69 42.74 -19.82
C ALA A 280 17.14 42.03 -21.11
N LYS A 281 18.27 42.47 -21.70
CA LYS A 281 18.88 41.83 -22.86
C LYS A 281 19.14 40.34 -22.57
N ASP A 282 18.95 39.48 -23.58
CA ASP A 282 19.09 38.02 -23.46
C ASP A 282 18.19 37.43 -22.35
N PRO A 283 16.85 37.60 -22.43
CA PRO A 283 15.94 37.15 -21.39
C PRO A 283 15.82 35.62 -21.37
N VAL A 284 15.68 35.08 -20.15
CA VAL A 284 15.42 33.66 -19.88
C VAL A 284 13.95 33.48 -19.50
N VAL A 285 13.25 32.55 -20.15
CA VAL A 285 11.82 32.29 -19.92
C VAL A 285 11.57 30.81 -19.64
N LEU A 286 11.19 30.47 -18.41
CA LEU A 286 10.77 29.13 -18.01
C LEU A 286 9.24 29.10 -17.90
N ALA A 287 8.53 28.63 -18.93
CA ALA A 287 7.06 28.63 -18.99
C ALA A 287 6.48 27.25 -18.69
N MET A 288 6.13 26.99 -17.43
CA MET A 288 5.85 25.65 -16.91
C MET A 288 4.37 25.29 -16.82
N ALA A 289 3.44 26.17 -17.17
CA ALA A 289 2.01 25.82 -17.12
C ALA A 289 1.69 24.64 -18.06
N THR A 290 0.90 23.68 -17.55
CA THR A 290 0.46 22.50 -18.29
C THR A 290 -1.06 22.40 -18.36
N PRO A 291 -1.66 21.89 -19.45
CA PRO A 291 -1.00 21.40 -20.67
C PRO A 291 -0.63 22.50 -21.68
N ILE A 292 -1.05 23.75 -21.43
CA ILE A 292 -0.74 24.90 -22.28
C ILE A 292 0.13 25.87 -21.47
N PRO A 293 1.33 26.25 -21.96
CA PRO A 293 2.26 27.14 -21.26
C PRO A 293 1.78 28.60 -21.24
N GLU A 294 2.44 29.41 -20.41
CA GLU A 294 2.20 30.85 -20.30
C GLU A 294 2.38 31.59 -21.62
N ILE A 295 3.30 31.14 -22.47
CA ILE A 295 3.61 31.64 -23.81
C ILE A 295 4.03 30.47 -24.71
N THR A 296 3.75 30.52 -26.00
CA THR A 296 4.22 29.48 -26.94
C THR A 296 5.71 29.65 -27.26
N PRO A 297 6.43 28.57 -27.64
CA PRO A 297 7.81 28.68 -28.11
C PRO A 297 7.98 29.66 -29.28
N GLU A 298 7.03 29.70 -30.20
CA GLU A 298 7.07 30.58 -31.37
C GLU A 298 6.96 32.07 -30.96
N GLU A 299 5.99 32.40 -30.12
CA GLU A 299 5.80 33.77 -29.64
C GLU A 299 6.99 34.23 -28.78
N ALA A 300 7.51 33.35 -27.92
CA ALA A 300 8.70 33.61 -27.13
C ALA A 300 9.93 33.92 -28.01
N ARG A 301 10.18 33.14 -29.06
CA ARG A 301 11.28 33.39 -30.02
C ARG A 301 11.09 34.73 -30.73
N GLN A 302 9.89 35.03 -31.21
CA GLN A 302 9.58 36.31 -31.88
C GLN A 302 9.74 37.52 -30.94
N ALA A 303 9.54 37.32 -29.64
CA ALA A 303 9.73 38.34 -28.62
C ALA A 303 11.20 38.55 -28.19
N GLY A 304 12.14 37.73 -28.71
CA GLY A 304 13.57 37.87 -28.44
C GLY A 304 14.08 37.07 -27.25
N VAL A 305 13.35 36.03 -26.80
CA VAL A 305 13.83 35.12 -25.75
C VAL A 305 15.09 34.38 -26.19
N ARG A 306 16.13 34.44 -25.36
CA ARG A 306 17.41 33.79 -25.64
C ARG A 306 17.43 32.34 -25.20
N VAL A 307 16.86 32.03 -24.04
CA VAL A 307 16.79 30.68 -23.47
C VAL A 307 15.38 30.42 -22.98
N MET A 308 14.82 29.26 -23.32
CA MET A 308 13.48 28.88 -22.91
C MET A 308 13.37 27.41 -22.50
N ALA A 309 12.53 27.15 -21.51
CA ALA A 309 12.15 25.80 -21.07
C ALA A 309 10.64 25.69 -20.88
N PHE A 310 10.13 24.47 -21.02
CA PHE A 310 8.72 24.15 -20.89
C PHE A 310 8.51 22.85 -20.12
N ASN A 311 7.35 22.67 -19.49
CA ASN A 311 6.97 21.40 -18.86
C ASN A 311 6.22 20.48 -19.86
N ARG A 312 6.81 20.26 -21.03
CA ARG A 312 6.24 19.47 -22.13
C ARG A 312 7.33 18.73 -22.90
N SER A 313 7.07 17.48 -23.24
CA SER A 313 8.04 16.61 -23.94
C SER A 313 8.20 16.92 -25.43
N ASP A 314 7.24 17.63 -26.04
CA ASP A 314 7.31 18.06 -27.44
C ASP A 314 8.00 19.42 -27.62
N PHE A 315 8.44 20.06 -26.54
CA PHE A 315 9.16 21.33 -26.54
C PHE A 315 10.63 21.16 -26.11
N PRO A 316 11.54 22.06 -26.54
CA PRO A 316 12.93 22.03 -26.11
C PRO A 316 13.04 22.26 -24.60
N ASN A 317 14.10 21.71 -24.01
CA ASN A 317 14.41 21.85 -22.58
C ASN A 317 13.22 21.51 -21.69
N GLN A 318 12.70 20.29 -21.82
CA GLN A 318 11.66 19.79 -20.92
C GLN A 318 12.14 19.85 -19.47
N THR A 319 11.44 20.62 -18.64
CA THR A 319 11.70 20.74 -17.20
C THR A 319 10.52 20.12 -16.46
N ASP A 320 10.74 18.92 -15.91
CA ASP A 320 9.71 18.12 -15.23
C ASP A 320 10.27 17.56 -13.91
N VAL A 321 9.40 17.45 -12.91
CA VAL A 321 9.72 16.85 -11.60
C VAL A 321 10.20 15.40 -11.73
N ALA A 322 9.82 14.67 -12.78
CA ALA A 322 10.28 13.31 -13.10
C ALA A 322 11.80 13.18 -13.22
N LEU A 323 12.52 14.27 -13.51
CA LEU A 323 13.98 14.29 -13.49
C LEU A 323 14.58 14.26 -12.08
N VAL A 324 13.78 14.47 -11.03
CA VAL A 324 14.27 14.70 -9.67
C VAL A 324 13.80 13.62 -8.71
N PHE A 325 12.48 13.46 -8.53
CA PHE A 325 11.96 12.67 -7.41
C PHE A 325 12.47 11.22 -7.38
N PRO A 326 12.70 10.49 -8.51
CA PRO A 326 13.26 9.14 -8.44
C PRO A 326 14.63 9.08 -7.77
N GLY A 327 15.60 9.87 -8.25
CA GLY A 327 16.94 9.92 -7.67
C GLY A 327 16.93 10.49 -6.26
N PHE A 328 16.07 11.47 -6.00
CA PHE A 328 15.95 12.09 -4.68
C PHE A 328 15.48 11.08 -3.62
N PHE A 329 14.39 10.36 -3.91
CA PHE A 329 13.86 9.33 -3.02
C PHE A 329 14.87 8.21 -2.78
N ARG A 330 15.58 7.76 -3.81
CA ARG A 330 16.64 6.78 -3.67
C ARG A 330 17.74 7.24 -2.70
N GLY A 331 18.19 8.49 -2.85
CA GLY A 331 19.20 9.08 -1.97
C GLY A 331 18.76 9.14 -0.51
N VAL A 332 17.54 9.59 -0.22
CA VAL A 332 17.03 9.67 1.18
C VAL A 332 16.74 8.30 1.79
N LEU A 333 16.23 7.34 1.01
CA LEU A 333 15.93 5.99 1.48
C LEU A 333 17.21 5.21 1.81
N ASP A 334 18.19 5.19 0.91
CA ASP A 334 19.43 4.44 1.13
C ASP A 334 20.33 5.05 2.20
N SER A 335 20.26 6.38 2.38
CA SER A 335 20.92 7.05 3.50
C SER A 335 20.14 6.95 4.83
N LYS A 336 18.93 6.38 4.80
CA LYS A 336 18.00 6.31 5.94
C LYS A 336 17.81 7.68 6.61
N ALA A 337 17.72 8.72 5.79
CA ALA A 337 17.63 10.11 6.23
C ALA A 337 16.43 10.30 7.17
N ARG A 338 16.59 11.09 8.25
CA ARG A 338 15.48 11.44 9.14
C ARG A 338 14.53 12.43 8.49
N ASN A 339 15.08 13.44 7.82
CA ASN A 339 14.32 14.49 7.16
C ASN A 339 14.96 14.93 5.83
N ILE A 340 14.30 15.85 5.14
CA ILE A 340 14.81 16.55 3.95
C ILE A 340 15.18 17.97 4.36
N ASN A 341 16.36 18.42 3.94
CA ASN A 341 16.81 19.78 4.20
C ASN A 341 17.25 20.49 2.91
N ASP A 342 17.53 21.79 3.05
CA ASP A 342 17.89 22.67 1.94
C ASP A 342 19.17 22.21 1.23
N ALA A 343 20.15 21.68 1.97
CA ALA A 343 21.41 21.21 1.38
C ALA A 343 21.17 20.06 0.41
N MET A 344 20.25 19.14 0.72
CA MET A 344 19.86 18.07 -0.19
C MET A 344 19.17 18.60 -1.46
N ALA A 345 18.28 19.59 -1.30
CA ALA A 345 17.58 20.22 -2.43
C ALA A 345 18.55 20.93 -3.39
N LEU A 346 19.47 21.72 -2.83
CA LEU A 346 20.50 22.43 -3.59
C LEU A 346 21.47 21.45 -4.26
N ALA A 347 21.89 20.39 -3.56
CA ALA A 347 22.74 19.35 -4.12
C ALA A 347 22.06 18.61 -5.29
N ALA A 348 20.76 18.31 -5.17
CA ALA A 348 19.98 17.70 -6.25
C ALA A 348 19.87 18.63 -7.48
N ALA A 349 19.63 19.93 -7.27
CA ALA A 349 19.54 20.91 -8.36
C ALA A 349 20.88 21.05 -9.10
N GLN A 350 21.98 21.13 -8.36
CA GLN A 350 23.32 21.18 -8.92
C GLN A 350 23.66 19.89 -9.69
N ALA A 351 23.38 18.71 -9.11
CA ALA A 351 23.60 17.43 -9.76
C ALA A 351 22.81 17.26 -11.06
N LEU A 352 21.57 17.75 -11.09
CA LEU A 352 20.75 17.77 -12.29
C LEU A 352 21.32 18.71 -13.36
N ALA A 353 21.75 19.92 -12.97
CA ALA A 353 22.40 20.87 -13.88
C ALA A 353 23.69 20.28 -14.50
N ASP A 354 24.50 19.58 -13.69
CA ASP A 354 25.75 18.93 -14.10
C ASP A 354 25.56 17.62 -14.89
N CYS A 355 24.31 17.24 -15.20
CA CYS A 355 24.03 16.17 -16.15
C CYS A 355 24.25 16.61 -17.60
N VAL A 356 24.18 17.91 -17.89
CA VAL A 356 24.53 18.49 -19.20
C VAL A 356 25.91 19.11 -19.09
N SER A 357 26.85 18.63 -19.90
CA SER A 357 28.22 19.11 -19.83
C SER A 357 28.36 20.54 -20.40
N PRO A 358 29.38 21.31 -20.00
CA PRO A 358 29.57 22.68 -20.50
C PRO A 358 29.69 22.79 -22.03
N HIS A 359 30.14 21.74 -22.72
CA HIS A 359 30.28 21.72 -24.18
C HIS A 359 28.98 21.35 -24.91
N GLU A 360 28.00 20.76 -24.21
CA GLU A 360 26.68 20.45 -24.74
C GLU A 360 25.68 21.60 -24.54
N LEU A 361 25.98 22.54 -23.64
CA LEU A 361 25.09 23.65 -23.31
C LEU A 361 24.79 24.51 -24.55
N SER A 362 23.51 24.59 -24.89
CA SER A 362 22.99 25.45 -25.94
C SER A 362 21.59 25.97 -25.56
N PRO A 363 21.10 27.04 -26.22
CA PRO A 363 19.74 27.53 -25.99
C PRO A 363 18.64 26.47 -26.10
N ASP A 364 18.82 25.46 -26.97
CA ASP A 364 17.85 24.39 -27.21
C ASP A 364 18.17 23.09 -26.44
N TYR A 365 19.30 23.04 -25.72
CA TYR A 365 19.70 21.90 -24.91
C TYR A 365 20.54 22.31 -23.69
N PHE A 366 19.86 22.46 -22.55
CA PHE A 366 20.50 22.75 -21.25
C PHE A 366 19.90 21.98 -20.07
N MET A 367 18.92 21.12 -20.36
CA MET A 367 18.31 20.17 -19.43
C MET A 367 18.45 18.75 -19.99
N PRO A 368 18.75 17.76 -19.14
CA PRO A 368 18.75 16.36 -19.57
C PRO A 368 17.32 15.91 -19.91
N LYS A 369 17.21 14.90 -20.78
CA LYS A 369 15.92 14.29 -21.12
C LYS A 369 15.47 13.35 -19.99
N ILE A 370 14.16 13.12 -19.85
CA ILE A 370 13.61 12.18 -18.85
C ILE A 370 14.23 10.78 -18.94
N PHE A 371 14.53 10.31 -20.17
CA PHE A 371 15.18 9.02 -20.41
C PHE A 371 16.72 9.04 -20.27
N ASP A 372 17.31 10.12 -19.75
CA ASP A 372 18.71 10.11 -19.35
C ASP A 372 18.86 9.37 -18.01
N PHE A 373 19.09 8.05 -18.11
CA PHE A 373 19.24 7.14 -16.99
C PHE A 373 20.44 7.45 -16.07
N ARG A 374 21.30 8.41 -16.42
CA ARG A 374 22.39 8.88 -15.56
C ARG A 374 21.90 9.84 -14.47
N VAL A 375 20.74 10.47 -14.68
CA VAL A 375 20.21 11.54 -13.80
C VAL A 375 19.90 11.00 -12.41
N ALA A 376 19.10 9.93 -12.29
CA ALA A 376 18.68 9.41 -10.99
C ALA A 376 19.86 8.94 -10.12
N PRO A 377 20.85 8.17 -10.63
CA PRO A 377 22.07 7.85 -9.88
C PRO A 377 22.85 9.06 -9.39
N LYS A 378 23.01 10.11 -10.23
CA LYS A 378 23.73 11.34 -9.86
C LYS A 378 23.01 12.10 -8.74
N ILE A 379 21.69 12.24 -8.85
CA ILE A 379 20.89 12.91 -7.82
C ILE A 379 20.91 12.09 -6.52
N ALA A 380 20.77 10.77 -6.59
CA ALA A 380 20.81 9.90 -5.41
C ALA A 380 22.14 10.04 -4.64
N GLU A 381 23.26 10.08 -5.36
CA GLU A 381 24.58 10.33 -4.77
C GLU A 381 24.65 11.69 -4.09
N ALA A 382 24.24 12.76 -4.78
CA ALA A 382 24.33 14.13 -4.28
C ALA A 382 23.46 14.33 -3.03
N VAL A 383 22.25 13.79 -3.05
CA VAL A 383 21.30 13.82 -1.92
C VAL A 383 21.84 13.03 -0.74
N ALA A 384 22.33 11.80 -0.96
CA ALA A 384 22.92 10.99 0.12
C ALA A 384 24.17 11.66 0.72
N ARG A 385 25.02 12.27 -0.11
CA ARG A 385 26.20 13.01 0.33
C ARG A 385 25.82 14.21 1.19
N ALA A 386 24.81 14.98 0.76
CA ALA A 386 24.27 16.08 1.56
C ALA A 386 23.67 15.58 2.89
N ALA A 387 22.91 14.49 2.85
CA ALA A 387 22.33 13.88 4.05
C ALA A 387 23.38 13.46 5.09
N VAL A 388 24.51 12.89 4.63
CA VAL A 388 25.66 12.58 5.48
C VAL A 388 26.29 13.85 6.03
N ALA A 389 26.55 14.85 5.18
CA ALA A 389 27.21 16.09 5.58
C ALA A 389 26.41 16.90 6.61
N THR A 390 25.08 16.85 6.56
CA THR A 390 24.20 17.57 7.51
C THR A 390 23.80 16.73 8.72
N GLY A 391 24.22 15.46 8.83
CA GLY A 391 23.87 14.57 9.94
C GLY A 391 22.44 14.01 9.90
N GLU A 392 21.77 14.09 8.76
CA GLU A 392 20.43 13.53 8.56
C GLU A 392 20.44 12.02 8.32
N ALA A 393 21.52 11.52 7.69
CA ALA A 393 21.72 10.10 7.40
C ALA A 393 21.89 9.25 8.68
N LYS A 394 21.51 7.98 8.62
CA LYS A 394 21.70 7.01 9.72
C LYS A 394 22.52 5.80 9.29
N GLY A 395 23.60 5.54 10.03
CA GLY A 395 24.50 4.41 9.81
C GLY A 395 25.68 4.77 8.91
N ASP A 396 26.43 3.75 8.49
CA ASP A 396 27.57 3.89 7.59
C ASP A 396 27.10 3.91 6.13
N ILE A 397 27.09 5.10 5.53
CA ILE A 397 26.53 5.37 4.21
C ILE A 397 27.65 5.73 3.24
N ASP A 398 27.72 5.00 2.14
CA ASP A 398 28.58 5.31 0.99
C ASP A 398 27.73 5.82 -0.18
N PRO A 399 27.72 7.14 -0.45
CA PRO A 399 26.98 7.72 -1.56
C PRO A 399 27.37 7.17 -2.93
N ALA A 400 28.64 6.80 -3.14
CA ALA A 400 29.10 6.28 -4.42
C ALA A 400 28.51 4.88 -4.68
N ARG A 401 28.42 4.04 -3.64
CA ARG A 401 27.74 2.74 -3.71
C ARG A 401 26.24 2.89 -3.98
N ILE A 402 25.58 3.91 -3.44
CA ILE A 402 24.18 4.22 -3.76
C ILE A 402 24.03 4.53 -5.25
N ALA A 403 24.90 5.39 -5.79
CA ALA A 403 24.91 5.73 -7.22
C ALA A 403 25.10 4.48 -8.09
N GLU A 404 26.07 3.62 -7.74
CA GLU A 404 26.36 2.39 -8.48
C GLU A 404 25.20 1.39 -8.43
N ASN A 405 24.64 1.13 -7.24
CA ASN A 405 23.48 0.24 -7.12
C ASN A 405 22.26 0.75 -7.89
N THR A 406 22.03 2.07 -7.86
CA THR A 406 20.94 2.70 -8.63
C THR A 406 21.17 2.55 -10.12
N ARG A 407 22.40 2.80 -10.60
CA ARG A 407 22.78 2.59 -11.99
C ARG A 407 22.54 1.14 -12.40
N ARG A 408 23.04 0.18 -11.64
CA ARG A 408 22.83 -1.24 -11.89
C ARG A 408 21.36 -1.60 -11.95
N TYR A 409 20.54 -1.11 -11.02
CA TYR A 409 19.10 -1.32 -11.08
C TYR A 409 18.48 -0.79 -12.38
N VAL A 410 18.81 0.44 -12.78
CA VAL A 410 18.20 1.07 -13.95
C VAL A 410 18.60 0.38 -15.26
N TYR A 411 19.83 -0.14 -15.35
CA TYR A 411 20.31 -0.84 -16.56
C TYR A 411 20.02 -2.35 -16.56
N GLU A 412 20.11 -3.03 -15.41
CA GLU A 412 19.92 -4.49 -15.26
C GLU A 412 18.46 -4.86 -14.93
N GLY A 413 17.66 -3.89 -14.45
CA GLY A 413 16.26 -4.09 -14.04
C GLY A 413 16.07 -4.79 -12.70
N GLN A 414 17.15 -5.10 -11.98
CA GLN A 414 17.14 -5.84 -10.72
C GLN A 414 18.14 -5.27 -9.72
N TRP A 415 17.84 -5.41 -8.43
CA TRP A 415 18.78 -5.05 -7.37
C TRP A 415 19.87 -6.11 -7.23
N PRO A 416 21.12 -5.72 -6.91
CA PRO A 416 22.17 -6.68 -6.61
C PRO A 416 21.87 -7.36 -5.27
N VAL A 417 21.45 -8.63 -5.32
CA VAL A 417 21.24 -9.46 -4.12
C VAL A 417 22.52 -10.27 -3.86
N PRO A 418 23.17 -10.11 -2.70
CA PRO A 418 24.37 -10.89 -2.39
C PRO A 418 24.02 -12.39 -2.25
N PRO A 419 24.96 -13.31 -2.53
CA PRO A 419 24.70 -14.73 -2.39
C PRO A 419 24.46 -15.11 -0.90
N PRO A 420 23.78 -16.24 -0.65
CA PRO A 420 23.70 -16.79 0.70
C PRO A 420 25.09 -16.97 1.32
N SER A 421 25.20 -16.69 2.61
CA SER A 421 26.49 -16.80 3.31
C SER A 421 27.07 -18.22 3.38
N GLY A 422 26.27 -19.25 3.05
CA GLY A 422 26.67 -20.66 3.08
C GLY A 422 26.87 -21.26 4.48
N LYS A 423 26.68 -20.49 5.56
CA LYS A 423 26.80 -20.96 6.94
C LYS A 423 25.56 -21.77 7.36
N ALA A 424 25.78 -22.88 8.04
CA ALA A 424 24.70 -23.62 8.72
C ALA A 424 24.07 -22.73 9.80
N ARG A 425 22.73 -22.71 9.85
CA ARG A 425 21.92 -21.81 10.68
C ARG A 425 20.68 -22.51 11.20
N SER A 426 20.13 -22.00 12.30
CA SER A 426 18.75 -22.32 12.68
C SER A 426 17.75 -21.69 11.68
N LEU A 427 16.51 -22.18 11.68
CA LEU A 427 15.43 -21.62 10.86
C LEU A 427 15.22 -20.11 11.13
N GLN A 428 15.33 -19.70 12.39
CA GLN A 428 15.21 -18.31 12.83
C GLN A 428 16.33 -17.44 12.24
N GLU A 429 17.57 -17.89 12.35
CA GLU A 429 18.74 -17.19 11.82
C GLU A 429 18.70 -17.10 10.27
N GLU A 430 18.21 -18.16 9.61
CA GLU A 430 18.03 -18.17 8.17
C GLU A 430 16.92 -17.21 7.72
N SER A 431 15.79 -17.16 8.44
CA SER A 431 14.70 -16.21 8.17
C SER A 431 15.18 -14.77 8.33
N LEU A 432 15.88 -14.46 9.42
CA LEU A 432 16.43 -13.12 9.67
C LEU A 432 17.42 -12.70 8.58
N GLU A 433 18.30 -13.61 8.16
CA GLU A 433 19.27 -13.30 7.13
C GLU A 433 18.63 -13.15 5.74
N LEU A 434 17.61 -13.96 5.41
CA LEU A 434 16.83 -13.80 4.19
C LEU A 434 16.14 -12.43 4.13
N HIS A 435 15.49 -11.99 5.21
CA HIS A 435 14.87 -10.67 5.29
C HIS A 435 15.90 -9.54 5.13
N ARG A 436 17.10 -9.69 5.71
CA ARG A 436 18.19 -8.71 5.57
C ARG A 436 18.73 -8.64 4.15
N ARG A 437 18.91 -9.79 3.51
CA ARG A 437 19.48 -9.91 2.17
C ARG A 437 18.58 -9.33 1.09
N TYR A 438 17.27 -9.55 1.22
CA TYR A 438 16.27 -9.04 0.28
C TYR A 438 15.66 -7.69 0.69
N GLN A 439 15.97 -7.20 1.90
CA GLN A 439 15.36 -6.01 2.51
C GLN A 439 13.83 -6.12 2.53
N GLY A 440 13.34 -7.11 3.28
CA GLY A 440 11.96 -7.58 3.23
C GLY A 440 11.71 -8.57 2.08
N VAL A 441 10.49 -9.08 2.01
CA VAL A 441 10.09 -10.18 1.12
C VAL A 441 9.04 -9.78 0.08
N LEU A 442 8.53 -8.54 0.13
CA LEU A 442 7.63 -7.96 -0.87
C LEU A 442 8.30 -6.87 -1.71
N GLN A 443 7.77 -6.67 -2.92
CA GLN A 443 8.11 -5.52 -3.78
C GLN A 443 6.89 -5.05 -4.58
N ILE A 444 6.94 -3.80 -5.02
CA ILE A 444 5.97 -3.22 -5.95
C ILE A 444 6.59 -3.30 -7.35
N LYS A 445 5.88 -3.90 -8.30
CA LYS A 445 6.31 -4.07 -9.68
C LYS A 445 5.46 -3.18 -10.59
N SER A 446 6.10 -2.58 -11.59
CA SER A 446 5.36 -2.00 -12.71
C SER A 446 4.82 -3.10 -13.61
N LYS A 447 3.50 -3.12 -13.84
CA LYS A 447 2.86 -4.02 -14.80
C LYS A 447 3.20 -3.62 -16.24
N ILE A 448 3.52 -2.35 -16.48
CA ILE A 448 3.95 -1.81 -17.77
C ILE A 448 5.09 -0.82 -17.55
N ALA A 449 6.32 -1.24 -17.84
CA ALA A 449 7.49 -0.39 -17.68
C ALA A 449 7.48 0.80 -18.66
N ILE A 450 7.82 2.00 -18.19
CA ILE A 450 7.96 3.19 -19.05
C ILE A 450 9.31 3.09 -19.76
N ARG A 451 9.30 2.82 -21.06
CA ARG A 451 10.52 2.63 -21.87
C ARG A 451 10.69 3.64 -22.99
N ASP A 452 9.67 4.43 -23.27
CA ASP A 452 9.67 5.44 -24.32
C ASP A 452 8.69 6.58 -23.98
N ASN A 453 8.74 7.65 -24.79
CA ASN A 453 7.85 8.80 -24.65
C ASN A 453 6.37 8.43 -24.89
N TYR A 454 6.09 7.34 -25.60
CA TYR A 454 4.72 6.91 -25.87
C TYR A 454 4.05 6.41 -24.59
N ILE A 455 4.66 5.44 -23.91
CA ILE A 455 4.17 4.89 -22.64
C ILE A 455 4.24 5.94 -21.53
N LEU A 456 5.28 6.78 -21.51
CA LEU A 456 5.37 7.92 -20.58
C LEU A 456 4.16 8.86 -20.74
N GLY A 457 3.76 9.13 -21.99
CA GLY A 457 2.55 9.87 -22.31
C GLY A 457 1.31 9.25 -21.70
N GLN A 458 1.09 7.95 -21.91
CA GLN A 458 -0.12 7.24 -21.46
C GLN A 458 -0.32 7.27 -19.93
N PHE A 459 0.76 7.24 -19.14
CA PHE A 459 0.66 7.07 -17.68
C PHE A 459 1.01 8.28 -16.84
N TYR A 460 1.82 9.21 -17.35
CA TYR A 460 2.36 10.30 -16.55
C TYR A 460 2.04 11.69 -17.11
N LEU A 461 2.15 11.91 -18.43
CA LEU A 461 1.98 13.24 -19.01
C LEU A 461 0.52 13.54 -19.42
N PRO A 462 -0.02 14.74 -19.10
CA PRO A 462 -1.30 15.19 -19.64
C PRO A 462 -1.20 15.47 -21.15
N PRO A 463 -2.31 15.35 -21.91
CA PRO A 463 -3.67 15.07 -21.43
C PRO A 463 -3.98 13.58 -21.22
N LEU A 464 -3.10 12.66 -21.61
CA LEU A 464 -3.43 11.23 -21.65
C LEU A 464 -3.53 10.61 -20.24
N ALA A 465 -2.60 10.95 -19.35
CA ALA A 465 -2.62 10.51 -17.95
C ALA A 465 -3.85 11.01 -17.16
N GLU A 466 -4.49 12.09 -17.61
CA GLU A 466 -5.68 12.67 -17.00
C GLU A 466 -6.97 11.90 -17.37
N LYS A 467 -6.98 11.18 -18.49
CA LYS A 467 -8.19 10.53 -19.02
C LYS A 467 -8.82 9.50 -18.07
N PRO A 468 -8.05 8.58 -17.43
CA PRO A 468 -8.62 7.67 -16.43
C PRO A 468 -9.25 8.41 -15.24
N ALA A 469 -8.61 9.48 -14.76
CA ALA A 469 -9.11 10.29 -13.66
C ALA A 469 -10.45 10.96 -14.02
N ARG A 470 -10.58 11.51 -15.24
CA ARG A 470 -11.84 12.07 -15.74
C ARG A 470 -12.97 11.04 -15.77
N LEU A 471 -12.67 9.83 -16.26
CA LEU A 471 -13.66 8.75 -16.35
C LEU A 471 -14.12 8.31 -14.96
N ILE A 472 -13.21 8.16 -14.00
CA ILE A 472 -13.55 7.81 -12.61
C ILE A 472 -14.36 8.94 -11.96
N ARG A 473 -14.04 10.20 -12.23
CA ARG A 473 -14.83 11.34 -11.72
C ARG A 473 -16.27 11.30 -12.22
N GLN A 474 -16.50 10.85 -13.45
CA GLN A 474 -17.83 10.71 -14.06
C GLN A 474 -18.54 9.42 -13.62
N ASN A 475 -17.78 8.34 -13.43
CA ASN A 475 -18.26 7.03 -13.00
C ASN A 475 -17.31 6.45 -11.94
N PRO A 476 -17.58 6.68 -10.63
CA PRO A 476 -16.70 6.24 -9.55
C PRO A 476 -16.40 4.73 -9.56
N GLU A 477 -17.32 3.89 -10.02
CA GLU A 477 -17.13 2.43 -10.09
C GLU A 477 -16.07 2.00 -11.12
N ALA A 478 -15.69 2.87 -12.06
CA ALA A 478 -14.62 2.60 -13.02
C ALA A 478 -13.24 2.45 -12.34
N VAL A 479 -13.09 2.94 -11.10
CA VAL A 479 -11.84 2.79 -10.33
C VAL A 479 -11.43 1.33 -10.15
N TYR A 480 -12.39 0.40 -10.03
CA TYR A 480 -12.10 -1.03 -9.87
C TYR A 480 -11.54 -1.68 -11.14
N ASP A 481 -11.87 -1.15 -12.32
CA ASP A 481 -11.39 -1.67 -13.61
C ASP A 481 -10.11 -0.98 -14.07
N LEU A 482 -9.90 0.29 -13.69
CA LEU A 482 -8.82 1.13 -14.20
C LEU A 482 -7.60 1.22 -13.27
N THR A 483 -7.68 0.64 -12.08
CA THR A 483 -6.65 0.72 -11.04
C THR A 483 -6.49 -0.61 -10.30
N CYS A 484 -5.44 -0.70 -9.49
CA CYS A 484 -5.14 -1.83 -8.61
C CYS A 484 -6.23 -2.07 -7.57
N LYS A 485 -7.12 -1.09 -7.28
CA LYS A 485 -8.22 -1.23 -6.31
C LYS A 485 -9.05 -2.50 -6.53
N GLY A 486 -9.27 -2.91 -7.79
CA GLY A 486 -10.01 -4.13 -8.12
C GLY A 486 -9.38 -5.44 -7.65
N ASN A 487 -8.13 -5.41 -7.18
CA ASN A 487 -7.41 -6.60 -6.72
C ASN A 487 -6.55 -6.36 -5.47
N LEU A 488 -6.56 -5.15 -4.92
CA LEU A 488 -5.66 -4.72 -3.84
C LEU A 488 -6.36 -4.75 -2.47
N VAL A 489 -5.75 -5.43 -1.50
CA VAL A 489 -6.22 -5.54 -0.11
C VAL A 489 -5.22 -4.86 0.85
N ALA A 490 -5.70 -4.06 1.80
CA ALA A 490 -4.87 -3.60 2.90
C ALA A 490 -4.86 -4.62 4.03
N ILE A 491 -3.68 -5.06 4.47
CA ILE A 491 -3.50 -5.84 5.70
C ILE A 491 -3.23 -4.85 6.82
N VAL A 492 -4.26 -4.51 7.60
CA VAL A 492 -4.19 -3.47 8.62
C VAL A 492 -3.92 -4.09 9.99
N THR A 493 -2.87 -3.60 10.64
CA THR A 493 -2.51 -3.99 12.01
C THR A 493 -1.98 -2.79 12.80
N ASP A 494 -2.03 -2.88 14.12
CA ASP A 494 -1.32 -1.96 15.02
C ASP A 494 -0.22 -2.67 15.85
N GLY A 495 0.03 -3.94 15.57
CA GLY A 495 1.07 -4.77 16.18
C GLY A 495 0.83 -5.12 17.65
N SER A 496 -0.42 -5.08 18.10
CA SER A 496 -0.78 -5.29 19.51
C SER A 496 -0.94 -6.76 19.94
N ALA A 497 -1.14 -7.68 19.00
CA ALA A 497 -1.33 -9.10 19.26
C ALA A 497 -0.67 -9.95 18.18
N VAL A 498 0.61 -9.68 17.89
CA VAL A 498 1.33 -10.35 16.79
C VAL A 498 1.71 -11.77 17.17
N LEU A 499 1.14 -12.76 16.48
CA LEU A 499 1.40 -14.19 16.73
C LEU A 499 1.20 -14.53 18.24
N GLY A 500 2.13 -15.28 18.83
CA GLY A 500 2.23 -15.49 20.28
C GLY A 500 3.17 -14.52 21.00
N LEU A 501 3.63 -13.45 20.34
CA LEU A 501 4.61 -12.50 20.88
C LEU A 501 3.96 -11.36 21.68
N GLY A 502 2.64 -11.17 21.53
CA GLY A 502 1.89 -10.10 22.17
C GLY A 502 2.08 -8.75 21.48
N ASN A 503 2.13 -7.69 22.27
CA ASN A 503 2.27 -6.33 21.75
C ASN A 503 3.75 -6.00 21.50
N ILE A 504 4.18 -6.15 20.24
CA ILE A 504 5.52 -5.79 19.78
C ILE A 504 5.57 -4.44 19.05
N GLY A 505 4.40 -3.83 18.85
CA GLY A 505 4.23 -2.56 18.16
C GLY A 505 4.21 -2.67 16.64
N ALA A 506 3.61 -1.66 16.00
CA ALA A 506 3.30 -1.65 14.57
C ALA A 506 4.49 -1.92 13.65
N ARG A 507 5.66 -1.32 13.91
CA ARG A 507 6.86 -1.52 13.07
C ARG A 507 7.34 -2.96 13.07
N ALA A 508 7.30 -3.60 14.24
CA ALA A 508 7.77 -4.97 14.40
C ALA A 508 6.79 -5.99 13.82
N ALA A 509 5.52 -5.62 13.61
CA ALA A 509 4.54 -6.46 12.93
C ALA A 509 4.78 -6.60 11.42
N MET A 510 5.53 -5.67 10.81
CA MET A 510 5.70 -5.57 9.35
C MET A 510 6.11 -6.90 8.67
N PRO A 511 7.12 -7.66 9.16
CA PRO A 511 7.51 -8.92 8.51
C PRO A 511 6.38 -9.97 8.45
N VAL A 512 5.55 -10.08 9.51
CA VAL A 512 4.38 -10.99 9.51
C VAL A 512 3.36 -10.54 8.46
N MET A 513 3.10 -9.24 8.38
CA MET A 513 2.16 -8.68 7.40
C MET A 513 2.67 -8.88 5.96
N GLU A 514 3.98 -8.75 5.73
CA GLU A 514 4.59 -9.10 4.44
C GLU A 514 4.38 -10.56 4.09
N GLY A 515 4.63 -11.47 5.05
CA GLY A 515 4.38 -12.90 4.89
C GLY A 515 2.93 -13.20 4.50
N LYS A 516 1.95 -12.59 5.17
CA LYS A 516 0.52 -12.74 4.80
C LYS A 516 0.21 -12.22 3.40
N ALA A 517 0.78 -11.10 3.00
CA ALA A 517 0.61 -10.59 1.65
C ALA A 517 1.20 -11.53 0.57
N ILE A 518 2.29 -12.25 0.88
CA ILE A 518 2.78 -13.31 0.01
C ILE A 518 1.77 -14.45 -0.10
N LEU A 519 1.09 -14.85 0.98
CA LEU A 519 0.06 -15.89 0.95
C LEU A 519 -1.16 -15.47 0.13
N PHE A 520 -1.62 -14.22 0.27
CA PHE A 520 -2.67 -13.64 -0.57
C PHE A 520 -2.32 -13.75 -2.07
N HIS A 521 -1.09 -13.38 -2.42
CA HIS A 521 -0.61 -13.43 -3.80
C HIS A 521 -0.51 -14.87 -4.30
N THR A 522 0.19 -15.73 -3.54
CA THR A 522 0.53 -17.10 -3.93
C THR A 522 -0.70 -18.00 -4.06
N PHE A 523 -1.64 -17.89 -3.13
CA PHE A 523 -2.80 -18.78 -3.08
C PHE A 523 -4.06 -18.15 -3.66
N GLY A 524 -4.19 -16.83 -3.71
CA GLY A 524 -5.41 -16.16 -4.16
C GLY A 524 -5.24 -15.28 -5.39
N GLY A 525 -4.01 -15.05 -5.85
CA GLY A 525 -3.76 -14.01 -6.86
C GLY A 525 -4.21 -12.62 -6.40
N VAL A 526 -4.37 -12.43 -5.10
CA VAL A 526 -4.82 -11.17 -4.49
C VAL A 526 -3.57 -10.37 -4.18
N GLU A 527 -3.51 -9.13 -4.67
CA GLU A 527 -2.44 -8.22 -4.30
C GLU A 527 -2.76 -7.67 -2.92
N ALA A 528 -1.86 -7.83 -1.96
CA ALA A 528 -2.09 -7.36 -0.60
C ALA A 528 -0.90 -6.53 -0.11
N PHE A 529 -1.20 -5.48 0.65
CA PHE A 529 -0.21 -4.53 1.13
C PHE A 529 -0.30 -4.34 2.64
N PRO A 530 0.82 -4.40 3.38
CA PRO A 530 0.83 -4.18 4.81
C PRO A 530 0.62 -2.70 5.16
N ILE A 531 -0.34 -2.42 6.05
CA ILE A 531 -0.56 -1.12 6.68
C ILE A 531 -0.46 -1.28 8.20
N CYS A 532 0.74 -1.07 8.71
CA CYS A 532 1.01 -1.00 10.14
C CYS A 532 0.75 0.43 10.64
N LEU A 533 -0.15 0.59 11.62
CA LEU A 533 -0.57 1.89 12.14
C LEU A 533 0.12 2.22 13.46
N GLY A 534 0.72 3.41 13.54
CA GLY A 534 1.41 3.93 14.74
C GLY A 534 0.47 4.39 15.86
N THR A 535 -0.76 3.89 15.92
CA THR A 535 -1.76 4.16 16.95
C THR A 535 -2.48 2.88 17.35
N GLN A 536 -2.81 2.74 18.63
CA GLN A 536 -3.61 1.63 19.16
C GLN A 536 -5.00 2.08 19.64
N GLU A 537 -5.34 3.37 19.45
CA GLU A 537 -6.66 3.91 19.77
C GLU A 537 -7.68 3.43 18.73
N ALA A 538 -8.74 2.77 19.20
CA ALA A 538 -9.66 2.05 18.34
C ALA A 538 -10.39 2.97 17.35
N ASP A 539 -10.86 4.14 17.80
CA ASP A 539 -11.51 5.13 16.94
C ASP A 539 -10.54 5.71 15.91
N ALA A 540 -9.29 5.97 16.30
CA ALA A 540 -8.28 6.47 15.37
C ALA A 540 -8.01 5.45 14.26
N ILE A 541 -7.89 4.16 14.60
CA ILE A 541 -7.74 3.08 13.62
C ILE A 541 -8.93 3.07 12.65
N VAL A 542 -10.17 3.14 13.18
CA VAL A 542 -11.38 3.15 12.35
C VAL A 542 -11.36 4.32 11.36
N GLU A 543 -11.10 5.54 11.83
CA GLU A 543 -11.12 6.73 10.97
C GLU A 543 -9.98 6.73 9.93
N ILE A 544 -8.78 6.26 10.31
CA ILE A 544 -7.66 6.09 9.38
C ILE A 544 -8.02 5.11 8.25
N VAL A 545 -8.53 3.93 8.60
CA VAL A 545 -8.88 2.89 7.62
C VAL A 545 -9.98 3.37 6.66
N LYS A 546 -11.01 4.04 7.19
CA LYS A 546 -12.06 4.66 6.37
C LYS A 546 -11.50 5.69 5.38
N ARG A 547 -10.56 6.54 5.82
CA ARG A 547 -9.94 7.54 4.94
C ARG A 547 -9.18 6.91 3.78
N MET A 548 -8.54 5.77 3.97
CA MET A 548 -7.80 5.06 2.92
C MET A 548 -8.68 4.27 1.93
N GLU A 549 -10.01 4.24 2.12
CA GLU A 549 -10.91 3.37 1.34
C GLU A 549 -10.76 3.54 -0.17
N ALA A 550 -10.42 4.74 -0.68
CA ALA A 550 -10.30 4.99 -2.11
C ALA A 550 -9.31 4.04 -2.81
N THR A 551 -8.17 3.74 -2.18
CA THR A 551 -7.11 2.91 -2.76
C THR A 551 -7.41 1.42 -2.74
N PHE A 552 -8.06 0.92 -1.69
CA PHE A 552 -8.17 -0.52 -1.42
C PHE A 552 -9.51 -1.12 -1.88
N GLY A 553 -9.48 -2.34 -2.40
CA GLY A 553 -10.65 -3.14 -2.74
C GLY A 553 -11.21 -3.96 -1.59
N GLY A 554 -10.45 -4.11 -0.50
CA GLY A 554 -10.85 -4.77 0.74
C GLY A 554 -9.86 -4.53 1.87
N ILE A 555 -10.30 -4.77 3.11
CA ILE A 555 -9.49 -4.62 4.33
C ILE A 555 -9.40 -5.95 5.05
N ASN A 556 -8.18 -6.41 5.30
CA ASN A 556 -7.87 -7.54 6.17
C ASN A 556 -7.28 -7.02 7.49
N LEU A 557 -8.07 -7.01 8.57
CA LEU A 557 -7.60 -6.71 9.92
C LEU A 557 -6.78 -7.88 10.48
N GLU A 558 -5.69 -7.55 11.16
CA GLU A 558 -4.71 -8.55 11.58
C GLU A 558 -4.01 -8.19 12.89
N ASP A 559 -3.81 -9.17 13.77
CA ASP A 559 -3.00 -9.05 14.98
C ASP A 559 -3.42 -7.85 15.88
N ILE A 560 -4.74 -7.62 15.98
CA ILE A 560 -5.34 -6.57 16.82
C ILE A 560 -5.92 -7.22 18.09
N SER A 561 -5.49 -6.73 19.26
CA SER A 561 -5.91 -7.29 20.54
C SER A 561 -7.42 -7.18 20.81
N ALA A 562 -7.98 -8.20 21.48
CA ALA A 562 -9.34 -8.19 22.00
C ALA A 562 -9.44 -7.37 23.31
N PRO A 563 -10.59 -6.73 23.62
CA PRO A 563 -11.86 -6.78 22.89
C PRO A 563 -12.02 -5.70 21.80
N ARG A 564 -11.05 -4.79 21.64
CA ARG A 564 -11.18 -3.65 20.71
C ARG A 564 -11.22 -4.07 19.24
N CYS A 565 -10.61 -5.19 18.87
CA CYS A 565 -10.73 -5.76 17.52
C CYS A 565 -12.19 -5.93 17.07
N PHE A 566 -13.10 -6.32 17.99
CA PHE A 566 -14.53 -6.47 17.69
C PHE A 566 -15.21 -5.14 17.42
N TYR A 567 -14.85 -4.10 18.19
CA TYR A 567 -15.38 -2.75 17.99
C TYR A 567 -14.92 -2.17 16.64
N ILE A 568 -13.62 -2.27 16.36
CA ILE A 568 -13.01 -1.81 15.11
C ILE A 568 -13.67 -2.50 13.91
N GLU A 569 -13.79 -3.83 13.94
CA GLU A 569 -14.42 -4.60 12.87
C GLU A 569 -15.89 -4.20 12.66
N ARG A 570 -16.67 -4.09 13.74
CA ARG A 570 -18.10 -3.74 13.67
C ARG A 570 -18.29 -2.37 13.01
N ARG A 571 -17.57 -1.35 13.49
CA ARG A 571 -17.59 0.01 12.94
C ARG A 571 -17.19 0.04 11.46
N LEU A 572 -16.09 -0.62 11.10
CA LEU A 572 -15.61 -0.64 9.71
C LEU A 572 -16.59 -1.33 8.76
N LYS A 573 -17.21 -2.45 9.18
CA LYS A 573 -18.25 -3.14 8.38
C LYS A 573 -19.51 -2.30 8.18
N GLU A 574 -19.86 -1.46 9.15
CA GLU A 574 -21.03 -0.57 9.09
C GLU A 574 -20.77 0.69 8.25
N GLU A 575 -19.54 1.20 8.25
CA GLU A 575 -19.22 2.53 7.70
C GLU A 575 -18.49 2.51 6.35
N MET A 576 -17.94 1.37 5.91
CA MET A 576 -17.21 1.25 4.65
C MET A 576 -18.04 0.58 3.54
N ASN A 577 -17.63 0.81 2.28
CA ASN A 577 -18.26 0.19 1.11
C ASN A 577 -17.39 -0.89 0.44
N ILE A 578 -16.44 -1.47 1.19
CA ILE A 578 -15.55 -2.54 0.76
C ILE A 578 -15.51 -3.63 1.84
N PRO A 579 -15.26 -4.90 1.49
CA PRO A 579 -15.31 -5.99 2.44
C PRO A 579 -14.20 -5.86 3.48
N VAL A 580 -14.59 -5.98 4.76
CA VAL A 580 -13.70 -6.04 5.91
C VAL A 580 -13.71 -7.46 6.45
N PHE A 581 -12.53 -8.04 6.64
CA PHE A 581 -12.32 -9.37 7.20
C PHE A 581 -11.27 -9.27 8.30
N HIS A 582 -11.43 -9.99 9.40
CA HIS A 582 -10.39 -10.11 10.41
C HIS A 582 -9.90 -11.55 10.46
N ASP A 583 -8.65 -11.81 10.09
CA ASP A 583 -8.19 -13.20 9.87
C ASP A 583 -8.12 -14.00 11.18
N ASP A 584 -7.61 -13.41 12.27
CA ASP A 584 -7.61 -14.08 13.58
C ASP A 584 -9.00 -14.47 14.08
N GLN A 585 -10.03 -13.69 13.72
CA GLN A 585 -11.41 -13.99 14.04
C GLN A 585 -12.02 -14.95 13.02
N HIS A 586 -12.25 -14.46 11.81
CA HIS A 586 -13.04 -15.11 10.77
C HIS A 586 -12.27 -16.22 10.07
N GLY A 587 -10.99 -16.00 9.77
CA GLY A 587 -10.12 -17.01 9.17
C GLY A 587 -10.05 -18.25 10.06
N THR A 588 -9.74 -18.04 11.34
CA THR A 588 -9.74 -19.11 12.35
C THR A 588 -11.10 -19.78 12.50
N ALA A 589 -12.19 -19.01 12.59
CA ALA A 589 -13.55 -19.56 12.68
C ALA A 589 -13.89 -20.49 11.51
N ILE A 590 -13.60 -20.06 10.29
CA ILE A 590 -13.91 -20.82 9.07
C ILE A 590 -13.12 -22.12 9.03
N ILE A 591 -11.81 -22.09 9.28
CA ILE A 591 -10.98 -23.31 9.20
C ILE A 591 -11.30 -24.30 10.32
N VAL A 592 -11.57 -23.83 11.54
CA VAL A 592 -12.00 -24.68 12.66
C VAL A 592 -13.35 -25.31 12.37
N THR A 593 -14.28 -24.55 11.80
CA THR A 593 -15.59 -25.07 11.39
C THR A 593 -15.44 -26.13 10.31
N ALA A 594 -14.59 -25.90 9.30
CA ALA A 594 -14.33 -26.89 8.24
C ALA A 594 -13.78 -28.22 8.82
N ALA A 595 -12.79 -28.13 9.72
CA ALA A 595 -12.22 -29.29 10.39
C ALA A 595 -13.27 -30.02 11.25
N LEU A 596 -14.11 -29.27 11.99
CA LEU A 596 -15.15 -29.86 12.83
C LEU A 596 -16.23 -30.56 11.99
N LEU A 597 -16.64 -29.99 10.85
CA LEU A 597 -17.61 -30.60 9.96
C LEU A 597 -17.11 -31.98 9.46
N ASN A 598 -15.84 -32.07 9.07
CA ASN A 598 -15.24 -33.33 8.65
C ASN A 598 -15.04 -34.31 9.81
N ALA A 599 -14.66 -33.83 10.99
CA ALA A 599 -14.54 -34.67 12.18
C ALA A 599 -15.91 -35.24 12.62
N ALA A 600 -16.98 -34.44 12.53
CA ALA A 600 -18.35 -34.86 12.78
C ALA A 600 -18.83 -35.86 11.72
N ARG A 601 -18.55 -35.59 10.43
CA ARG A 601 -18.85 -36.51 9.32
C ARG A 601 -18.17 -37.87 9.51
N TRP A 602 -16.88 -37.88 9.86
CA TRP A 602 -16.11 -39.09 10.12
C TRP A 602 -16.64 -39.88 11.33
N SER A 603 -16.97 -39.19 12.43
CA SER A 603 -17.48 -39.83 13.65
C SER A 603 -18.96 -40.21 13.59
N GLY A 604 -19.67 -39.90 12.49
CA GLY A 604 -21.12 -40.11 12.38
C GLY A 604 -21.97 -39.27 13.33
N ARG A 605 -21.39 -38.21 13.92
CA ARG A 605 -22.08 -37.33 14.88
C ARG A 605 -22.71 -36.15 14.16
N LYS A 606 -23.91 -35.74 14.59
CA LYS A 606 -24.54 -34.49 14.12
C LYS A 606 -23.99 -33.31 14.91
N ALA A 607 -23.84 -32.16 14.25
CA ALA A 607 -23.33 -30.94 14.88
C ALA A 607 -24.15 -30.52 16.12
N GLU A 608 -25.48 -30.68 16.06
CA GLU A 608 -26.39 -30.31 17.15
C GLU A 608 -26.24 -31.16 18.42
N ASP A 609 -25.70 -32.37 18.30
CA ASP A 609 -25.50 -33.32 19.41
C ASP A 609 -24.11 -33.18 20.05
N LEU A 610 -23.23 -32.36 19.47
CA LEU A 610 -21.88 -32.16 19.99
C LEU A 610 -21.90 -31.35 21.30
N GLN A 611 -21.09 -31.79 22.27
CA GLN A 611 -20.77 -31.04 23.48
C GLN A 611 -19.35 -30.52 23.29
N VAL A 612 -19.22 -29.21 23.09
CA VAL A 612 -17.96 -28.57 22.72
C VAL A 612 -17.48 -27.71 23.87
N VAL A 613 -16.22 -27.87 24.26
CA VAL A 613 -15.54 -26.95 25.17
C VAL A 613 -14.51 -26.16 24.38
N VAL A 614 -14.69 -24.84 24.34
CA VAL A 614 -13.73 -23.92 23.74
C VAL A 614 -12.91 -23.29 24.86
N ASN A 615 -11.60 -23.53 24.87
CA ASN A 615 -10.68 -22.96 25.86
C ASN A 615 -9.95 -21.76 25.26
N GLY A 616 -10.16 -20.60 25.88
CA GLY A 616 -9.82 -19.29 25.34
C GLY A 616 -11.07 -18.42 25.22
N ALA A 617 -10.93 -17.10 25.42
CA ALA A 617 -12.01 -16.13 25.23
C ALA A 617 -11.50 -14.84 24.56
N GLY A 618 -10.48 -14.99 23.70
CA GLY A 618 -9.97 -13.93 22.83
C GLY A 618 -10.70 -13.89 21.48
N ALA A 619 -10.20 -13.06 20.55
CA ALA A 619 -10.78 -12.81 19.23
C ALA A 619 -11.22 -14.09 18.49
N SER A 620 -10.28 -15.03 18.31
CA SER A 620 -10.53 -16.30 17.63
C SER A 620 -11.56 -17.17 18.32
N ALA A 621 -11.50 -17.31 19.64
CA ALA A 621 -12.40 -18.18 20.40
C ALA A 621 -13.85 -17.69 20.36
N ILE A 622 -14.07 -16.37 20.46
CA ILE A 622 -15.40 -15.79 20.30
C ILE A 622 -15.93 -16.04 18.89
N ALA A 623 -15.12 -15.76 17.85
CA ALA A 623 -15.54 -15.90 16.46
C ALA A 623 -15.82 -17.36 16.06
N VAL A 624 -14.98 -18.30 16.50
CA VAL A 624 -15.19 -19.74 16.35
C VAL A 624 -16.52 -20.14 16.99
N THR A 625 -16.74 -19.73 18.25
CA THR A 625 -17.98 -20.07 18.97
C THR A 625 -19.22 -19.53 18.26
N LYS A 626 -19.18 -18.28 17.79
CA LYS A 626 -20.30 -17.69 17.01
C LYS A 626 -20.58 -18.47 15.73
N LEU A 627 -19.55 -18.79 14.94
CA LEU A 627 -19.75 -19.53 13.69
C LEU A 627 -20.22 -20.97 13.93
N LEU A 628 -19.77 -21.62 15.01
CA LEU A 628 -20.23 -22.95 15.40
C LEU A 628 -21.72 -22.97 15.79
N LEU A 629 -22.20 -21.94 16.50
CA LEU A 629 -23.62 -21.75 16.79
C LEU A 629 -24.43 -21.61 15.48
N GLU A 630 -23.95 -20.80 14.53
CA GLU A 630 -24.60 -20.57 13.23
C GLU A 630 -24.70 -21.85 12.37
N VAL A 631 -23.71 -22.75 12.44
CA VAL A 631 -23.77 -24.06 11.74
C VAL A 631 -24.55 -25.13 12.52
N GLY A 632 -25.11 -24.79 13.69
CA GLY A 632 -26.08 -25.61 14.42
C GLY A 632 -25.54 -26.35 15.65
N VAL A 633 -24.32 -26.06 16.13
CA VAL A 633 -23.80 -26.64 17.38
C VAL A 633 -24.49 -25.97 18.57
N LYS A 634 -25.25 -26.71 19.38
CA LYS A 634 -26.08 -26.14 20.46
C LYS A 634 -25.38 -26.05 21.81
N ASN A 635 -24.53 -27.03 22.14
CA ASN A 635 -23.93 -27.17 23.46
C ASN A 635 -22.45 -26.77 23.45
N ILE A 636 -22.18 -25.46 23.56
CA ILE A 636 -20.81 -24.94 23.63
C ILE A 636 -20.57 -24.31 25.00
N ILE A 637 -19.45 -24.63 25.65
CA ILE A 637 -18.98 -23.98 26.87
C ILE A 637 -17.67 -23.25 26.55
N LEU A 638 -17.68 -21.94 26.70
CA LEU A 638 -16.50 -21.09 26.55
C LEU A 638 -15.79 -20.97 27.91
N CYS A 639 -14.48 -21.18 27.94
CA CYS A 639 -13.66 -21.07 29.15
C CYS A 639 -12.56 -20.04 28.96
N ASP A 640 -12.28 -19.25 29.99
CA ASP A 640 -11.10 -18.39 30.03
C ASP A 640 -10.24 -18.69 31.27
N THR A 641 -9.30 -17.80 31.59
CA THR A 641 -8.39 -17.94 32.74
C THR A 641 -9.08 -18.06 34.10
N LYS A 642 -10.38 -17.76 34.24
CA LYS A 642 -11.15 -17.96 35.49
C LYS A 642 -12.17 -19.09 35.38
N GLY A 643 -12.11 -19.91 34.33
CA GLY A 643 -13.01 -21.04 34.09
C GLY A 643 -14.16 -20.72 33.15
N ALA A 644 -15.25 -21.46 33.27
CA ALA A 644 -16.41 -21.34 32.37
C ALA A 644 -17.05 -19.95 32.41
N ILE A 645 -17.48 -19.47 31.25
CA ILE A 645 -18.26 -18.26 31.08
C ILE A 645 -19.75 -18.61 31.23
N TYR A 646 -20.48 -17.80 32.00
CA TYR A 646 -21.90 -17.99 32.27
C TYR A 646 -22.53 -16.64 32.69
N PRO A 647 -23.86 -16.47 32.51
CA PRO A 647 -24.55 -15.24 32.87
C PRO A 647 -24.37 -14.86 34.34
N GLY A 648 -23.99 -13.61 34.62
CA GLY A 648 -23.77 -13.10 35.98
C GLY A 648 -22.43 -13.49 36.62
N ARG A 649 -21.49 -14.06 35.87
CA ARG A 649 -20.09 -14.19 36.32
C ARG A 649 -19.48 -12.80 36.54
N LYS A 650 -18.77 -12.59 37.66
CA LYS A 650 -18.21 -11.27 38.03
C LYS A 650 -16.75 -11.07 37.59
N GLU A 651 -15.93 -12.11 37.62
CA GLU A 651 -14.49 -12.00 37.39
C GLU A 651 -14.11 -12.15 35.92
N GLY A 652 -13.22 -11.28 35.42
CA GLY A 652 -12.63 -11.42 34.08
C GLY A 652 -13.60 -11.26 32.91
N MET A 653 -14.79 -10.69 33.15
CA MET A 653 -15.80 -10.42 32.13
C MET A 653 -15.55 -9.10 31.41
N ASN A 654 -16.09 -9.00 30.20
CA ASN A 654 -16.18 -7.79 29.40
C ASN A 654 -17.47 -7.89 28.55
N TRP A 655 -17.83 -6.83 27.85
CA TRP A 655 -19.09 -6.76 27.09
C TRP A 655 -19.27 -7.90 26.07
N ILE A 656 -18.20 -8.35 25.40
CA ILE A 656 -18.31 -9.45 24.43
C ILE A 656 -18.47 -10.81 25.12
N LYS A 657 -17.83 -11.01 26.28
CA LYS A 657 -18.02 -12.23 27.09
C LYS A 657 -19.42 -12.28 27.70
N GLU A 658 -19.99 -11.12 28.04
CA GLU A 658 -21.38 -11.01 28.47
C GLU A 658 -22.34 -11.40 27.35
N GLU A 659 -22.16 -10.89 26.13
CA GLU A 659 -22.93 -11.34 24.95
C GLU A 659 -22.84 -12.86 24.77
N MET A 660 -21.63 -13.43 24.86
CA MET A 660 -21.44 -14.87 24.69
C MET A 660 -22.01 -15.71 25.84
N ALA A 661 -22.04 -15.18 27.06
CA ALA A 661 -22.61 -15.88 28.20
C ALA A 661 -24.12 -16.15 28.02
N GLU A 662 -24.83 -15.27 27.32
CA GLU A 662 -26.27 -15.41 27.05
C GLU A 662 -26.59 -16.50 26.02
N VAL A 663 -25.67 -16.79 25.10
CA VAL A 663 -25.89 -17.72 23.97
C VAL A 663 -25.09 -19.01 24.05
N THR A 664 -24.26 -19.17 25.10
CA THR A 664 -23.46 -20.38 25.34
C THR A 664 -23.76 -20.95 26.73
N ASN A 665 -23.27 -22.17 26.99
CA ASN A 665 -23.38 -22.83 28.29
C ASN A 665 -24.83 -22.84 28.82
N PRO A 666 -25.78 -23.45 28.09
CA PRO A 666 -27.22 -23.39 28.43
C PRO A 666 -27.52 -23.95 29.84
N GLU A 667 -26.73 -24.92 30.30
CA GLU A 667 -26.82 -25.51 31.63
C GLU A 667 -26.15 -24.65 32.74
N LYS A 668 -25.53 -23.52 32.38
CA LYS A 668 -24.82 -22.60 33.28
C LYS A 668 -23.79 -23.33 34.14
N ARG A 669 -23.09 -24.31 33.56
CA ARG A 669 -22.03 -25.09 34.22
C ARG A 669 -20.92 -24.14 34.67
N LYS A 670 -20.42 -24.35 35.89
CA LYS A 670 -19.39 -23.53 36.53
C LYS A 670 -18.17 -24.37 36.89
N GLY A 671 -17.03 -23.70 37.04
CA GLY A 671 -15.77 -24.31 37.44
C GLY A 671 -14.65 -24.06 36.43
N ASP A 672 -13.50 -24.64 36.72
CA ASP A 672 -12.33 -24.61 35.84
C ASP A 672 -12.50 -25.53 34.62
N LEU A 673 -11.51 -25.49 33.73
CA LEU A 673 -11.48 -26.31 32.51
C LEU A 673 -11.58 -27.81 32.83
N ALA A 674 -10.85 -28.29 33.85
CA ALA A 674 -10.85 -29.69 34.25
C ALA A 674 -12.23 -30.21 34.66
N ARG A 675 -13.08 -29.33 35.22
CA ARG A 675 -14.44 -29.67 35.60
C ARG A 675 -15.39 -29.70 34.41
N VAL A 676 -15.36 -28.70 33.55
CA VAL A 676 -16.38 -28.55 32.49
C VAL A 676 -16.09 -29.35 31.23
N ILE A 677 -14.84 -29.78 31.02
CA ILE A 677 -14.46 -30.68 29.92
C ILE A 677 -14.96 -32.12 30.10
N ARG A 678 -15.37 -32.50 31.32
CA ARG A 678 -15.88 -33.85 31.61
C ARG A 678 -17.12 -34.16 30.79
N GLY A 679 -17.05 -35.25 30.03
CA GLY A 679 -18.10 -35.69 29.11
C GLY A 679 -18.19 -34.90 27.80
N ALA A 680 -17.30 -33.93 27.55
CA ALA A 680 -17.30 -33.20 26.30
C ALA A 680 -16.89 -34.11 25.13
N HIS A 681 -17.52 -33.92 23.97
CA HIS A 681 -17.17 -34.61 22.73
C HIS A 681 -15.95 -33.97 22.05
N VAL A 682 -15.87 -32.64 22.12
CA VAL A 682 -14.87 -31.84 21.39
C VAL A 682 -14.22 -30.84 22.33
N PHE A 683 -12.89 -30.76 22.27
CA PHE A 683 -12.11 -29.66 22.83
C PHE A 683 -11.53 -28.81 21.72
N ILE A 684 -11.66 -27.48 21.83
CA ILE A 684 -11.04 -26.51 20.92
C ILE A 684 -10.22 -25.53 21.77
N GLY A 685 -8.89 -25.66 21.71
CA GLY A 685 -7.94 -24.79 22.37
C GLY A 685 -7.53 -23.63 21.46
N LEU A 686 -7.76 -22.42 21.94
CA LEU A 686 -7.35 -21.14 21.34
C LEU A 686 -6.74 -20.28 22.47
N SER A 687 -5.77 -20.87 23.16
CA SER A 687 -5.27 -20.43 24.46
C SER A 687 -3.74 -20.51 24.55
N VAL A 688 -3.21 -21.09 25.63
CA VAL A 688 -1.77 -21.14 25.93
C VAL A 688 -1.27 -22.58 25.98
N ALA A 689 0.03 -22.75 25.79
CA ALA A 689 0.70 -24.05 25.85
C ALA A 689 0.42 -24.77 27.20
N GLY A 690 0.18 -26.08 27.14
CA GLY A 690 -0.02 -26.92 28.33
C GLY A 690 -1.37 -26.73 29.05
N ALA A 691 -2.31 -25.98 28.48
CA ALA A 691 -3.61 -25.75 29.12
C ALA A 691 -4.50 -27.01 29.20
N LEU A 692 -4.27 -28.00 28.33
CA LEU A 692 -5.01 -29.27 28.33
C LEU A 692 -4.07 -30.40 28.76
N THR A 693 -4.51 -31.25 29.69
CA THR A 693 -3.71 -32.38 30.19
C THR A 693 -4.27 -33.71 29.73
N GLY A 694 -3.44 -34.75 29.67
CA GLY A 694 -3.93 -36.11 29.38
C GLY A 694 -5.02 -36.60 30.36
N GLU A 695 -5.05 -36.15 31.61
CA GLU A 695 -6.13 -36.50 32.55
C GLU A 695 -7.47 -35.88 32.12
N MET A 696 -7.45 -34.62 31.69
CA MET A 696 -8.64 -33.95 31.17
C MET A 696 -9.18 -34.67 29.92
N VAL A 697 -8.30 -35.06 28.99
CA VAL A 697 -8.69 -35.83 27.79
C VAL A 697 -9.32 -37.17 28.17
N ARG A 698 -8.76 -37.91 29.13
CA ARG A 698 -9.35 -39.17 29.64
C ARG A 698 -10.74 -38.98 30.26
N SER A 699 -11.08 -37.78 30.72
CA SER A 699 -12.37 -37.45 31.32
C SER A 699 -13.44 -37.01 30.32
N MET A 700 -13.07 -36.83 29.05
CA MET A 700 -13.98 -36.51 27.95
C MET A 700 -14.87 -37.72 27.58
N ALA A 701 -15.84 -37.51 26.69
CA ALA A 701 -16.66 -38.60 26.16
C ALA A 701 -15.86 -39.59 25.32
N GLU A 702 -16.43 -40.76 25.04
CA GLU A 702 -15.80 -41.77 24.18
C GLU A 702 -15.53 -41.22 22.77
N GLY A 703 -14.32 -41.48 22.26
CA GLY A 703 -13.79 -40.89 21.03
C GLY A 703 -13.63 -39.37 21.07
N PRO A 704 -12.83 -38.80 22.01
CA PRO A 704 -12.60 -37.35 22.06
C PRO A 704 -11.99 -36.79 20.78
N ILE A 705 -12.50 -35.64 20.33
CA ILE A 705 -11.91 -34.82 19.26
C ILE A 705 -11.18 -33.64 19.91
N VAL A 706 -9.88 -33.50 19.67
CA VAL A 706 -9.04 -32.48 20.31
C VAL A 706 -8.40 -31.57 19.26
N PHE A 707 -8.82 -30.32 19.20
CA PHE A 707 -8.16 -29.28 18.41
C PHE A 707 -7.32 -28.42 19.35
N ALA A 708 -6.00 -28.63 19.40
CA ALA A 708 -5.06 -27.88 20.23
C ALA A 708 -4.31 -26.85 19.36
N LEU A 709 -4.86 -25.64 19.23
CA LEU A 709 -4.49 -24.69 18.18
C LEU A 709 -3.58 -23.54 18.67
N ALA A 710 -3.13 -23.56 19.93
CA ALA A 710 -2.14 -22.60 20.40
C ALA A 710 -0.82 -22.69 19.61
N ASN A 711 -0.22 -21.52 19.34
CA ASN A 711 1.07 -21.39 18.65
C ASN A 711 2.07 -20.61 19.52
N PRO A 712 3.39 -20.93 19.45
CA PRO A 712 4.00 -22.00 18.65
C PRO A 712 3.89 -23.39 19.31
N THR A 713 3.45 -23.47 20.56
CA THR A 713 3.29 -24.74 21.30
C THR A 713 1.79 -24.97 21.60
N PRO A 714 1.20 -26.11 21.18
CA PRO A 714 -0.20 -26.44 21.44
C PRO A 714 -0.56 -26.58 22.92
N GLU A 715 -1.86 -26.55 23.23
CA GLU A 715 -2.40 -26.82 24.56
C GLU A 715 -2.01 -28.21 25.09
N ILE A 716 -1.87 -29.19 24.21
CA ILE A 716 -1.40 -30.55 24.48
C ILE A 716 -0.72 -31.08 23.21
N LEU A 717 0.36 -31.86 23.36
CA LEU A 717 1.01 -32.47 22.19
C LEU A 717 0.15 -33.58 21.60
N PRO A 718 0.16 -33.79 20.27
CA PRO A 718 -0.67 -34.82 19.64
C PRO A 718 -0.48 -36.23 20.18
N GLU A 719 0.76 -36.62 20.46
CA GLU A 719 1.06 -37.94 21.01
C GLU A 719 0.51 -38.11 22.44
N GLU A 720 0.57 -37.06 23.27
CA GLU A 720 0.00 -37.08 24.61
C GLU A 720 -1.53 -37.17 24.56
N ALA A 721 -2.17 -36.39 23.68
CA ALA A 721 -3.62 -36.42 23.49
C ALA A 721 -4.11 -37.80 23.00
N LYS A 722 -3.42 -38.39 22.02
CA LYS A 722 -3.73 -39.75 21.52
C LYS A 722 -3.53 -40.82 22.59
N ALA A 723 -2.42 -40.76 23.34
CA ALA A 723 -2.17 -41.68 24.45
C ALA A 723 -3.24 -41.55 25.56
N ALA A 724 -3.87 -40.39 25.69
CA ALA A 724 -4.97 -40.14 26.60
C ALA A 724 -6.37 -40.50 26.04
N GLY A 725 -6.44 -41.02 24.81
CA GLY A 725 -7.66 -41.56 24.21
C GLY A 725 -8.28 -40.72 23.08
N ALA A 726 -7.71 -39.57 22.72
CA ALA A 726 -8.22 -38.76 21.61
C ALA A 726 -8.12 -39.51 20.27
N VAL A 727 -9.22 -39.56 19.53
CA VAL A 727 -9.29 -40.24 18.22
C VAL A 727 -8.85 -39.31 17.09
N ILE A 728 -9.23 -38.04 17.16
CA ILE A 728 -8.82 -37.00 16.22
C ILE A 728 -8.05 -35.95 17.00
N VAL A 729 -6.86 -35.62 16.51
CA VAL A 729 -6.08 -34.48 17.01
C VAL A 729 -5.74 -33.56 15.85
N ALA A 730 -5.94 -32.26 16.05
CA ALA A 730 -5.58 -31.21 15.10
C ALA A 730 -4.79 -30.11 15.83
N THR A 731 -3.84 -29.48 15.12
CA THR A 731 -3.02 -28.40 15.68
C THR A 731 -2.86 -27.25 14.69
N GLY A 732 -2.33 -26.11 15.13
CA GLY A 732 -1.92 -25.02 14.24
C GLY A 732 -0.59 -25.28 13.50
N ARG A 733 0.18 -26.29 13.90
CA ARG A 733 1.54 -26.54 13.40
C ARG A 733 1.55 -27.43 12.16
N SER A 734 2.50 -27.17 11.26
CA SER A 734 2.64 -27.88 9.98
C SER A 734 3.35 -29.22 10.09
N ASP A 735 4.04 -29.50 11.19
CA ASP A 735 4.77 -30.75 11.41
C ASP A 735 3.87 -31.89 11.93
N PHE A 736 2.60 -31.62 12.22
CA PHE A 736 1.61 -32.61 12.65
C PHE A 736 0.50 -32.82 11.62
N PRO A 737 -0.18 -33.99 11.64
CA PRO A 737 -1.41 -34.20 10.88
C PRO A 737 -2.49 -33.19 11.26
N ASN A 738 -3.46 -32.99 10.36
CA ASN A 738 -4.60 -32.10 10.56
C ASN A 738 -4.20 -30.67 10.97
N GLN A 739 -3.35 -30.02 10.17
CA GLN A 739 -3.00 -28.63 10.39
C GLN A 739 -4.20 -27.72 10.13
N VAL A 740 -4.72 -27.08 11.17
CA VAL A 740 -5.78 -26.07 11.10
C VAL A 740 -5.13 -24.70 10.96
N ASN A 741 -5.00 -24.23 9.72
CA ASN A 741 -4.32 -22.97 9.38
C ASN A 741 -5.23 -22.07 8.53
N ASN A 742 -5.35 -20.81 8.92
CA ASN A 742 -6.14 -19.79 8.23
C ASN A 742 -5.58 -19.43 6.84
N SER A 743 -4.36 -19.83 6.49
CA SER A 743 -3.79 -19.70 5.14
C SER A 743 -4.64 -20.35 4.03
N LEU A 744 -5.47 -21.33 4.38
CA LEU A 744 -6.42 -21.97 3.46
C LEU A 744 -7.72 -21.17 3.24
N VAL A 745 -7.93 -20.10 4.00
CA VAL A 745 -9.19 -19.37 4.07
C VAL A 745 -9.11 -18.03 3.36
N PHE A 746 -8.34 -17.09 3.91
CA PHE A 746 -8.39 -15.69 3.49
C PHE A 746 -8.06 -15.49 2.00
N PRO A 747 -7.14 -16.24 1.33
CA PRO A 747 -6.86 -16.00 -0.07
C PRO A 747 -8.08 -16.26 -0.96
N GLY A 748 -8.76 -17.40 -0.74
CA GLY A 748 -9.96 -17.78 -1.50
C GLY A 748 -11.16 -16.88 -1.17
N VAL A 749 -11.35 -16.55 0.11
CA VAL A 749 -12.43 -15.65 0.56
C VAL A 749 -12.33 -14.28 -0.11
N PHE A 750 -11.15 -13.65 -0.07
CA PHE A 750 -10.97 -12.36 -0.70
C PHE A 750 -11.04 -12.43 -2.23
N ARG A 751 -10.48 -13.46 -2.87
CA ARG A 751 -10.60 -13.64 -4.31
C ARG A 751 -12.07 -13.67 -4.75
N GLY A 752 -12.88 -14.49 -4.09
CA GLY A 752 -14.33 -14.57 -4.35
C GLY A 752 -15.05 -13.25 -4.10
N ALA A 753 -14.76 -12.58 -2.98
CA ALA A 753 -15.38 -11.30 -2.63
C ALA A 753 -15.00 -10.17 -3.61
N LEU A 754 -13.74 -10.08 -4.02
CA LEU A 754 -13.24 -9.06 -4.95
C LEU A 754 -13.79 -9.25 -6.36
N ASP A 755 -13.88 -10.50 -6.85
CA ASP A 755 -14.34 -10.78 -8.20
C ASP A 755 -15.82 -10.51 -8.44
N VAL A 756 -16.63 -10.43 -7.38
CA VAL A 756 -18.02 -9.96 -7.43
C VAL A 756 -18.22 -8.56 -6.82
N ARG A 757 -17.10 -7.89 -6.46
CA ARG A 757 -17.07 -6.59 -5.78
C ARG A 757 -18.02 -6.54 -4.57
N ALA A 758 -18.02 -7.59 -3.75
CA ALA A 758 -18.87 -7.68 -2.55
C ALA A 758 -18.70 -6.44 -1.66
N LYS A 759 -19.79 -5.94 -1.08
CA LYS A 759 -19.74 -4.82 -0.12
C LYS A 759 -19.25 -5.25 1.26
N VAL A 760 -19.56 -6.50 1.64
CA VAL A 760 -19.24 -7.08 2.95
C VAL A 760 -18.97 -8.58 2.79
N ILE A 761 -18.20 -9.17 3.73
CA ILE A 761 -18.12 -10.62 3.91
C ILE A 761 -19.06 -11.00 5.05
N ASN A 762 -20.25 -11.49 4.69
CA ASN A 762 -21.30 -11.85 5.64
C ASN A 762 -21.18 -13.32 6.12
N GLU A 763 -22.04 -13.69 7.07
CA GLU A 763 -22.05 -15.01 7.71
C GLU A 763 -22.30 -16.15 6.71
N PRO A 764 -23.27 -16.08 5.78
CA PRO A 764 -23.43 -17.07 4.72
C PRO A 764 -22.17 -17.31 3.89
N MET A 765 -21.43 -16.26 3.54
CA MET A 765 -20.15 -16.40 2.83
C MET A 765 -19.10 -17.16 3.66
N LYS A 766 -19.02 -16.91 4.97
CA LYS A 766 -18.10 -17.61 5.89
C LYS A 766 -18.46 -19.10 5.98
N ILE A 767 -19.76 -19.41 6.11
CA ILE A 767 -20.25 -20.80 6.14
C ILE A 767 -19.99 -21.51 4.81
N ALA A 768 -20.21 -20.82 3.68
CA ALA A 768 -19.91 -21.34 2.36
C ALA A 768 -18.43 -21.67 2.20
N ALA A 769 -17.53 -20.80 2.68
CA ALA A 769 -16.09 -21.06 2.70
C ALA A 769 -15.75 -22.30 3.55
N ALA A 770 -16.31 -22.43 4.76
CA ALA A 770 -16.05 -23.58 5.63
C ALA A 770 -16.50 -24.91 5.00
N LYS A 771 -17.70 -24.93 4.41
CA LYS A 771 -18.23 -26.10 3.69
C LYS A 771 -17.39 -26.43 2.44
N ALA A 772 -16.95 -25.41 1.71
CA ALA A 772 -16.08 -25.57 0.55
C ALA A 772 -14.76 -26.24 0.93
N ILE A 773 -14.09 -25.77 1.99
CA ILE A 773 -12.85 -26.39 2.48
C ILE A 773 -13.11 -27.81 2.97
N ALA A 774 -14.18 -28.05 3.73
CA ALA A 774 -14.51 -29.39 4.22
C ALA A 774 -14.73 -30.40 3.07
N SER A 775 -15.38 -29.96 1.98
CA SER A 775 -15.63 -30.77 0.79
C SER A 775 -14.39 -31.18 0.00
N MET A 776 -13.24 -30.55 0.26
CA MET A 776 -11.97 -30.89 -0.40
C MET A 776 -11.36 -32.21 0.08
N VAL A 777 -11.83 -32.72 1.23
CA VAL A 777 -11.50 -34.08 1.69
C VAL A 777 -12.68 -34.97 1.29
N SER A 778 -12.44 -35.91 0.38
CA SER A 778 -13.44 -36.90 -0.06
C SER A 778 -13.76 -37.90 1.05
N ASP A 779 -14.85 -38.66 0.91
CA ASP A 779 -15.21 -39.68 1.89
C ASP A 779 -14.21 -40.84 1.91
N GLU A 780 -13.54 -41.10 0.79
CA GLU A 780 -12.47 -42.11 0.67
C GLU A 780 -11.17 -41.66 1.35
N GLU A 781 -10.87 -40.36 1.35
CA GLU A 781 -9.70 -39.78 2.00
C GLU A 781 -9.92 -39.50 3.48
N LEU A 782 -11.17 -39.35 3.92
CA LEU A 782 -11.51 -38.91 5.27
C LEU A 782 -11.14 -39.95 6.32
N LYS A 783 -10.21 -39.61 7.20
CA LYS A 783 -9.72 -40.49 8.28
C LYS A 783 -9.22 -39.66 9.47
N PRO A 784 -8.96 -40.26 10.64
CA PRO A 784 -8.63 -39.50 11.85
C PRO A 784 -7.42 -38.57 11.74
N ASP A 785 -6.43 -38.94 10.93
CA ASP A 785 -5.21 -38.18 10.65
C ASP A 785 -5.31 -37.31 9.38
N TYR A 786 -6.48 -37.25 8.74
CA TYR A 786 -6.74 -36.42 7.55
C TYR A 786 -8.20 -35.95 7.47
N ILE A 787 -8.52 -34.89 8.20
CA ILE A 787 -9.84 -34.23 8.21
C ILE A 787 -9.85 -32.85 7.52
N ILE A 788 -8.68 -32.33 7.15
CA ILE A 788 -8.53 -31.00 6.54
C ILE A 788 -7.44 -31.07 5.46
N PRO A 789 -7.58 -30.34 4.33
CA PRO A 789 -6.54 -30.29 3.31
C PRO A 789 -5.21 -29.76 3.87
N LYS A 790 -4.10 -30.10 3.21
CA LYS A 790 -2.79 -29.55 3.56
C LYS A 790 -2.71 -28.06 3.25
N SER A 791 -1.92 -27.31 4.01
CA SER A 791 -1.76 -25.85 3.89
C SER A 791 -1.28 -25.35 2.51
N MET A 792 -0.60 -26.20 1.74
CA MET A 792 -0.19 -25.93 0.34
C MET A 792 -1.08 -26.61 -0.72
N ASP A 793 -2.32 -26.97 -0.39
CA ASP A 793 -3.25 -27.50 -1.39
C ASP A 793 -3.82 -26.38 -2.27
N PHE A 794 -3.15 -26.12 -3.40
CA PHE A 794 -3.53 -25.12 -4.40
C PHE A 794 -4.90 -25.36 -5.06
N ARG A 795 -5.57 -26.49 -4.78
CA ARG A 795 -6.95 -26.72 -5.23
C ARG A 795 -7.98 -26.02 -4.34
N VAL A 796 -7.63 -25.70 -3.09
CA VAL A 796 -8.55 -25.08 -2.12
C VAL A 796 -9.01 -23.67 -2.53
N PRO A 797 -8.11 -22.72 -2.88
CA PRO A 797 -8.53 -21.34 -3.11
C PRO A 797 -9.55 -21.15 -4.23
N PRO A 798 -9.45 -21.83 -5.40
CA PRO A 798 -10.48 -21.78 -6.44
C PRO A 798 -11.88 -22.22 -5.95
N VAL A 799 -11.94 -23.26 -5.12
CA VAL A 799 -13.20 -23.83 -4.62
C VAL A 799 -13.84 -22.91 -3.58
N VAL A 800 -13.02 -22.31 -2.71
CA VAL A 800 -13.47 -21.28 -1.76
C VAL A 800 -13.94 -20.02 -2.48
N ALA A 801 -13.17 -19.51 -3.45
CA ALA A 801 -13.53 -18.31 -4.21
C ALA A 801 -14.88 -18.46 -4.91
N ARG A 802 -15.12 -19.61 -5.54
CA ARG A 802 -16.42 -19.97 -6.13
C ARG A 802 -17.56 -19.90 -5.12
N ALA A 803 -17.42 -20.62 -3.99
CA ALA A 803 -18.47 -20.72 -2.99
C ALA A 803 -18.80 -19.37 -2.34
N VAL A 804 -17.76 -18.58 -2.07
CA VAL A 804 -17.89 -17.24 -1.49
C VAL A 804 -18.55 -16.26 -2.48
N ALA A 805 -18.15 -16.28 -3.75
CA ALA A 805 -18.76 -15.44 -4.78
C ALA A 805 -20.24 -15.80 -4.98
N GLN A 806 -20.57 -17.09 -5.02
CA GLN A 806 -21.96 -17.56 -5.11
C GLN A 806 -22.79 -17.06 -3.93
N ALA A 807 -22.32 -17.26 -2.69
CA ALA A 807 -23.02 -16.81 -1.49
C ALA A 807 -23.18 -15.27 -1.46
N ALA A 808 -22.17 -14.53 -1.93
CA ALA A 808 -22.25 -13.07 -2.02
C ALA A 808 -23.33 -12.59 -3.01
N MET A 809 -23.52 -13.31 -4.12
CA MET A 809 -24.58 -13.02 -5.10
C MET A 809 -25.96 -13.41 -4.57
N GLU A 810 -26.10 -14.59 -3.94
CA GLU A 810 -27.35 -15.06 -3.36
C GLU A 810 -27.86 -14.17 -2.23
N THR A 811 -26.96 -13.62 -1.41
CA THR A 811 -27.29 -12.72 -0.31
C THR A 811 -27.39 -11.25 -0.73
N GLY A 812 -27.19 -10.94 -2.01
CA GLY A 812 -27.35 -9.59 -2.57
C GLY A 812 -26.26 -8.58 -2.17
N VAL A 813 -25.14 -9.03 -1.60
CA VAL A 813 -24.02 -8.15 -1.22
C VAL A 813 -23.02 -7.91 -2.35
N ALA A 814 -23.08 -8.72 -3.42
CA ALA A 814 -22.31 -8.54 -4.65
C ALA A 814 -22.77 -7.31 -5.45
N ARG A 815 -21.81 -6.52 -5.99
CA ARG A 815 -22.12 -5.38 -6.88
C ARG A 815 -22.18 -5.76 -8.35
N ILE A 816 -21.53 -6.86 -8.73
CA ILE A 816 -21.57 -7.41 -10.08
C ILE A 816 -21.93 -8.89 -10.03
N LYS A 817 -22.57 -9.38 -11.09
CA LYS A 817 -22.83 -10.81 -11.29
C LYS A 817 -21.72 -11.40 -12.15
N ALA A 818 -21.26 -12.59 -11.79
CA ALA A 818 -20.29 -13.37 -12.54
C ALA A 818 -20.62 -14.85 -12.39
N ASP A 819 -20.21 -15.66 -13.36
CA ASP A 819 -20.32 -17.12 -13.23
C ASP A 819 -19.33 -17.63 -12.16
N PRO A 820 -19.79 -18.31 -11.09
CA PRO A 820 -18.91 -18.87 -10.07
C PRO A 820 -17.88 -19.87 -10.63
N GLU A 821 -18.24 -20.65 -11.66
CA GLU A 821 -17.30 -21.60 -12.26
C GLU A 821 -16.19 -20.88 -13.03
N TRP A 822 -16.52 -19.77 -13.69
CA TRP A 822 -15.52 -18.89 -14.28
C TRP A 822 -14.58 -18.30 -13.22
N ILE A 823 -15.09 -17.90 -12.05
CA ILE A 823 -14.24 -17.41 -10.93
C ILE A 823 -13.29 -18.52 -10.46
N ALA A 824 -13.78 -19.76 -10.30
CA ALA A 824 -12.95 -20.90 -9.94
C ALA A 824 -11.85 -21.15 -10.98
N HIS A 825 -12.22 -21.15 -12.27
CA HIS A 825 -11.29 -21.34 -13.37
C HIS A 825 -10.24 -20.23 -13.42
N ARG A 826 -10.65 -18.96 -13.36
CA ARG A 826 -9.75 -17.80 -13.32
C ARG A 826 -8.79 -17.88 -12.15
N THR A 827 -9.28 -18.22 -10.96
CA THR A 827 -8.45 -18.36 -9.76
C THR A 827 -7.39 -19.44 -9.96
N ARG A 828 -7.76 -20.57 -10.57
CA ARG A 828 -6.83 -21.65 -10.94
C ARG A 828 -5.77 -21.13 -11.92
N THR A 829 -6.17 -20.49 -13.02
CA THR A 829 -5.25 -19.91 -14.00
C THR A 829 -4.24 -18.96 -13.35
N ILE A 830 -4.69 -18.06 -12.47
CA ILE A 830 -3.79 -17.13 -11.77
C ILE A 830 -2.75 -17.86 -10.93
N ILE A 831 -3.16 -18.89 -10.19
CA ILE A 831 -2.28 -19.65 -9.31
C ILE A 831 -1.24 -20.46 -10.10
N TYR A 832 -1.66 -21.15 -11.17
CA TYR A 832 -0.79 -22.09 -11.88
C TYR A 832 0.01 -21.45 -13.02
N GLU A 833 -0.55 -20.45 -13.71
CA GLU A 833 0.08 -19.81 -14.87
C GLU A 833 0.71 -18.46 -14.51
N GLY A 834 0.38 -17.88 -13.35
CA GLY A 834 0.92 -16.60 -12.89
C GLY A 834 0.38 -15.37 -13.64
N GLU A 835 -0.57 -15.58 -14.57
CA GLU A 835 -1.23 -14.50 -15.30
C GLU A 835 -2.59 -14.20 -14.69
N LEU A 836 -2.89 -12.91 -14.48
CA LEU A 836 -4.27 -12.43 -14.42
C LEU A 836 -4.88 -12.68 -15.80
N GLY A 837 -5.34 -13.91 -16.02
CA GLY A 837 -5.80 -14.41 -17.31
C GLY A 837 -6.70 -13.40 -18.00
N HIS A 838 -6.57 -13.34 -19.34
CA HIS A 838 -7.31 -12.44 -20.21
C HIS A 838 -8.72 -12.19 -19.69
N PHE A 839 -9.09 -10.92 -19.58
CA PHE A 839 -10.45 -10.49 -19.28
C PHE A 839 -11.34 -10.84 -20.49
N LEU A 840 -11.56 -12.13 -20.76
CA LEU A 840 -12.50 -12.65 -21.76
C LEU A 840 -13.97 -12.50 -21.30
N GLY A 841 -14.19 -11.74 -20.23
CA GLY A 841 -15.51 -11.49 -19.67
C GLY A 841 -16.43 -10.70 -20.60
N GLU A 842 -15.94 -9.92 -21.57
CA GLU A 842 -16.88 -9.22 -22.47
C GLU A 842 -17.60 -10.16 -23.44
N GLU A 843 -17.01 -11.30 -23.83
CA GLU A 843 -17.71 -12.30 -24.64
C GLU A 843 -18.66 -13.15 -23.79
N PHE A 844 -18.29 -13.47 -22.54
CA PHE A 844 -19.15 -14.24 -21.63
C PHE A 844 -20.27 -13.42 -20.95
N LEU A 845 -20.09 -12.11 -20.77
CA LEU A 845 -21.12 -11.23 -20.18
C LEU A 845 -22.16 -10.75 -21.21
N LYS A 846 -21.84 -10.80 -22.51
CA LYS A 846 -22.76 -10.38 -23.59
C LYS A 846 -23.73 -11.48 -24.00
N GLU A 847 -23.36 -12.76 -23.88
CA GLU A 847 -24.25 -13.85 -24.26
C GLU A 847 -24.81 -14.53 -23.01
N GLY A 848 -26.03 -14.15 -22.62
CA GLY A 848 -26.85 -14.90 -21.66
C GLY A 848 -27.29 -16.26 -22.21
N LYS A 849 -26.34 -17.12 -22.61
CA LYS A 849 -26.59 -18.48 -23.07
C LYS A 849 -26.15 -19.49 -22.01
N ASN A 850 -27.16 -20.17 -21.45
CA ASN A 850 -27.04 -21.33 -20.59
C ASN A 850 -26.54 -22.55 -21.38
N GLU A 851 -25.26 -22.61 -21.77
CA GLU A 851 -24.67 -23.87 -22.24
C GLU A 851 -23.39 -24.17 -21.47
N ALA A 852 -23.37 -25.36 -20.85
CA ALA A 852 -22.28 -25.89 -20.05
C ALA A 852 -20.98 -26.04 -20.88
N PRO A 853 -19.78 -25.97 -20.27
CA PRO A 853 -18.51 -25.94 -20.99
C PRO A 853 -18.16 -27.34 -21.52
N GLY A 854 -18.67 -27.67 -22.72
CA GLY A 854 -18.36 -28.90 -23.44
C GLY A 854 -17.56 -28.72 -24.74
N SER A 855 -17.33 -27.49 -25.22
CA SER A 855 -16.92 -27.28 -26.62
C SER A 855 -15.56 -26.59 -26.86
N VAL A 856 -14.82 -26.18 -25.84
CA VAL A 856 -13.52 -25.47 -26.05
C VAL A 856 -12.33 -26.44 -26.21
N LEU A 857 -12.51 -27.74 -25.91
CA LEU A 857 -11.47 -28.76 -26.09
C LEU A 857 -11.26 -29.22 -27.55
N SER A 858 -12.07 -28.77 -28.51
CA SER A 858 -11.93 -29.15 -29.92
C SER A 858 -11.03 -28.22 -30.75
N ALA A 859 -10.61 -27.07 -30.22
CA ALA A 859 -9.81 -26.09 -30.97
C ALA A 859 -8.28 -26.26 -30.86
N PHE A 860 -7.79 -27.26 -30.12
CA PHE A 860 -6.35 -27.55 -29.95
C PHE A 860 -5.88 -28.89 -30.56
N LYS A 861 -6.62 -29.42 -31.54
CA LYS A 861 -6.09 -30.46 -32.44
C LYS A 861 -6.05 -29.91 -33.87
N GLY A 862 -4.89 -29.38 -34.22
CA GLY A 862 -4.51 -28.93 -35.57
C GLY A 862 -3.02 -28.68 -35.60
#